data_AF-A0A954I3R1-F1
#
_entry.id   AF-A0A954I3R1-F1
#
_cell.length_a   1.000
_cell.length_b   1.000
_cell.length_c   1.000
_cell.angle_alpha   90.00
_cell.angle_beta   90.00
_cell.angle_gamma   90.00
#
_symmetry.space_group_name_H-M   'P 1'
#
loop_
_entity.id
_entity.type
_entity.pdbx_description
1 polymer ?
#
loop_
_entity_poly.entity_id
_entity_poly.type
_entity_poly.pdbx_seq_one_letter_code
_entity_poly.pdbx_strand_id
1 'polypeptide(L)'
;MPIRCLTRLLFGLATGLGLLLTTCPISAADSLEQVDLFEAGTDGYKLFRIPGVVVTKAGSVLAYCEARRSDSGDWGPIDVLMRRSTDGGKSWSPARTLVHIDGELPINPVAAAQNLDRPGENTVNNPVAIVDHQTGAVHFLYCLEYMRCFYIRSDDDGETWTEPVEITTTFDRFRPEYDWKVLATGPGHAVQLTRGEHAGRLVVPVWLSLGTGGHAHRPSVTATIYSDDHGVTWQRGDIAVPDTPEFVFPNETSIVQLADGRVTLNTRTESKQHRRVVTISPDGATNWSAPRFDEALLEPICMAGIVRVREPDGDRPGIIAFSNPHNLSKRDGKEVPGKGRDRRNVTVKLSYDEGKSWPVQRSLEEGFSGYSDLAALSDGTILCFYERGSTDGKSIYRTGRLTVARFDEAWVKAAHEADVCVYGATSGGVVAAVQAARMGRSVILVEPGRHLGGMTSGGLSAVDIGDPRSIGGIAREYFTRLVAAYGKQLAWNRPFQSQGGPATGGAYSIEPHVAERLFDQMAAEAGVVVLRDTRLQSVDKEGTRIIGIRTDDGRLLRARMFIDTTYEGDLMAAAGVSYTLTREANAQYGESYNGVHYTEKYRPRLDHKMPGANGRVPGGQGVWDRDFPLDPYVVPGDPSSGLLPLVSSGDPGTQGEAAPGVMAYCFRLCLSTAEDRKPIAPPPDYSPKQYELVARFIDACLANGDDMDLRWFSKHDPLPNDKWDFNTATFGGNLPGVSWEWPEASYKRREEIAREIENYHRGLLHFLATDPRVPEPVRRDRKRFGLPADEFPETGGWPHQLYIREGRRMVSSLVLTEQHTFGREVAPHSIGLGSYGTDVHEIRRIVKDGVVTREGKVAGGRGGFGPYQIGYGAIIPKASECENLLVTFALSASHTAFASIRMEPVFMVTSQSAATAASLAIEEEGPVQQVNCERLQARLLTDGQVLQFP
;
A
#
# COMPACT_ATOMS: atom_id res chain seq x y z
N MET A 1 89.70 -7.06 -6.39
CA MET A 1 89.02 -7.81 -5.29
C MET A 1 88.00 -6.87 -4.66
N PRO A 2 86.73 -7.23 -4.41
CA PRO A 2 85.99 -8.39 -4.90
C PRO A 2 84.66 -8.05 -5.63
N ILE A 3 84.36 -8.88 -6.63
CA ILE A 3 83.06 -9.46 -7.02
C ILE A 3 82.03 -8.59 -7.79
N ARG A 4 82.26 -8.63 -9.11
CA ARG A 4 81.38 -9.07 -10.22
C ARG A 4 80.23 -8.19 -10.76
N CYS A 5 80.45 -7.83 -12.03
CA CYS A 5 79.55 -7.66 -13.18
C CYS A 5 78.58 -6.47 -13.17
N LEU A 6 78.88 -5.38 -13.90
CA LEU A 6 78.62 -5.17 -15.35
C LEU A 6 77.12 -5.39 -15.69
N THR A 7 76.35 -4.45 -16.26
CA THR A 7 76.71 -3.25 -17.03
C THR A 7 75.42 -2.46 -17.34
N ARG A 8 75.52 -1.11 -17.35
CA ARG A 8 74.88 -0.15 -18.29
C ARG A 8 73.32 -0.05 -18.27
N LEU A 9 72.68 1.09 -18.46
CA LEU A 9 73.08 2.45 -18.82
C LEU A 9 71.90 3.41 -18.51
N LEU A 10 72.26 4.61 -18.05
CA LEU A 10 71.68 5.94 -18.35
C LEU A 10 70.15 6.15 -18.44
N PHE A 11 69.69 6.90 -17.43
CA PHE A 11 68.66 7.95 -17.40
C PHE A 11 68.02 8.41 -18.73
N GLY A 12 66.67 8.41 -18.72
CA GLY A 12 65.79 9.22 -19.57
C GLY A 12 64.39 9.29 -18.95
N LEU A 13 63.83 10.50 -18.86
CA LEU A 13 62.59 10.90 -18.18
C LEU A 13 61.36 9.99 -18.42
N ALA A 14 60.53 9.80 -17.38
CA ALA A 14 59.10 9.55 -17.53
C ALA A 14 58.29 10.07 -16.31
N THR A 15 57.38 11.01 -16.61
CA THR A 15 56.08 11.28 -15.97
C THR A 15 55.68 10.39 -14.78
N GLY A 16 55.66 10.97 -13.58
CA GLY A 16 55.02 10.39 -12.41
C GLY A 16 53.54 10.76 -12.34
N LEU A 17 52.69 9.83 -12.73
CA LEU A 17 51.24 9.85 -12.55
C LEU A 17 50.94 9.89 -11.03
N GLY A 18 50.49 11.03 -10.52
CA GLY A 18 49.98 11.13 -9.15
C GLY A 18 48.61 10.48 -9.08
N LEU A 19 48.57 9.17 -8.77
CA LEU A 19 47.35 8.48 -8.36
C LEU A 19 46.94 9.03 -6.99
N LEU A 20 46.12 10.08 -6.98
CA LEU A 20 45.27 10.40 -5.84
C LEU A 20 44.25 9.27 -5.72
N LEU A 21 44.58 8.26 -4.92
CA LEU A 21 43.60 7.32 -4.39
C LEU A 21 42.68 8.12 -3.47
N THR A 22 41.64 8.73 -4.04
CA THR A 22 40.44 9.09 -3.31
C THR A 22 39.85 7.78 -2.82
N THR A 23 40.14 7.41 -1.59
CA THR A 23 39.38 6.39 -0.87
C THR A 23 37.95 6.92 -0.76
N CYS A 24 37.08 6.53 -1.69
CA CYS A 24 35.65 6.57 -1.45
C CYS A 24 35.42 5.88 -0.10
N PRO A 25 34.73 6.51 0.87
CA PRO A 25 34.20 5.75 1.97
C PRO A 25 33.28 4.71 1.35
N ILE A 26 33.67 3.44 1.49
CA ILE A 26 32.81 2.30 1.20
C ILE A 26 31.52 2.57 1.98
N SER A 27 30.41 2.75 1.27
CA SER A 27 29.09 2.84 1.86
C SER A 27 28.86 1.61 2.73
N ALA A 28 28.92 1.79 4.05
CA ALA A 28 28.68 0.74 5.04
C ALA A 28 27.17 0.57 5.27
N ALA A 29 26.36 0.56 4.21
CA ALA A 29 24.89 0.63 4.29
C ALA A 29 24.18 -0.69 3.94
N ASP A 30 24.88 -1.83 3.91
CA ASP A 30 24.34 -3.07 3.30
C ASP A 30 24.50 -4.34 4.16
N SER A 31 24.61 -4.27 5.48
CA SER A 31 24.87 -5.47 6.30
C SER A 31 23.61 -6.12 6.90
N LEU A 32 22.61 -6.45 6.07
CA LEU A 32 21.70 -7.55 6.43
C LEU A 32 22.34 -8.87 6.01
N GLU A 33 22.67 -9.70 6.98
CA GLU A 33 23.14 -11.06 6.74
C GLU A 33 22.06 -12.06 7.20
N GLN A 34 21.80 -13.10 6.40
CA GLN A 34 20.82 -14.13 6.74
C GLN A 34 21.44 -15.53 6.61
N VAL A 35 21.22 -16.36 7.62
CA VAL A 35 21.66 -17.77 7.64
C VAL A 35 20.48 -18.66 7.98
N ASP A 36 20.15 -19.58 7.08
CA ASP A 36 19.18 -20.64 7.34
C ASP A 36 19.82 -21.69 8.26
N LEU A 37 19.30 -21.81 9.48
CA LEU A 37 19.84 -22.75 10.48
C LEU A 37 19.18 -24.11 10.41
N PHE A 38 17.88 -24.14 10.09
CA PHE A 38 17.09 -25.36 10.02
C PHE A 38 16.16 -25.30 8.82
N GLU A 39 16.06 -26.38 8.07
CA GLU A 39 15.22 -26.49 6.88
C GLU A 39 14.28 -27.70 7.03
N ALA A 40 13.00 -27.50 6.74
CA ALA A 40 12.01 -28.55 6.87
C ALA A 40 12.36 -29.79 6.05
N GLY A 41 12.21 -30.98 6.64
CA GLY A 41 12.52 -32.26 5.98
C GLY A 41 13.97 -32.74 6.15
N THR A 42 14.84 -32.00 6.84
CA THR A 42 16.22 -32.43 7.15
C THR A 42 16.33 -33.12 8.51
N ASP A 43 17.42 -33.86 8.71
CA ASP A 43 17.83 -34.44 10.00
C ASP A 43 16.76 -35.33 10.69
N GLY A 44 15.84 -35.89 9.90
CA GLY A 44 14.76 -36.75 10.40
C GLY A 44 13.51 -36.01 10.90
N TYR A 45 13.45 -34.68 10.76
CA TYR A 45 12.32 -33.86 11.20
C TYR A 45 11.51 -33.33 10.02
N LYS A 46 10.19 -33.23 10.21
CA LYS A 46 9.27 -32.67 9.21
C LYS A 46 9.28 -31.15 9.21
N LEU A 47 9.34 -30.55 10.39
CA LEU A 47 9.30 -29.11 10.58
C LEU A 47 10.23 -28.69 11.72
N PHE A 48 10.73 -27.46 11.63
CA PHE A 48 11.38 -26.76 12.73
C PHE A 48 10.59 -25.49 13.02
N ARG A 49 10.23 -25.27 14.29
CA ARG A 49 9.35 -24.17 14.72
C ARG A 49 9.77 -23.60 16.07
N ILE A 50 9.13 -22.51 16.47
CA ILE A 50 9.29 -21.92 17.81
C ILE A 50 10.75 -21.50 18.08
N PRO A 51 11.28 -20.52 17.32
CA PRO A 51 12.64 -20.05 17.47
C PRO A 51 12.84 -19.30 18.80
N GLY A 52 13.97 -19.56 19.46
CA GLY A 52 14.49 -18.75 20.56
C GLY A 52 15.98 -18.49 20.38
N VAL A 53 16.45 -17.29 20.79
CA VAL A 53 17.85 -16.88 20.64
C VAL A 53 18.33 -16.08 21.84
N VAL A 54 19.54 -16.39 22.34
CA VAL A 54 20.20 -15.62 23.40
C VAL A 54 21.67 -15.42 23.10
N VAL A 55 22.25 -14.35 23.66
CA VAL A 55 23.69 -14.08 23.63
C VAL A 55 24.23 -14.27 25.04
N THR A 56 25.15 -15.21 25.21
CA THR A 56 25.73 -15.55 26.50
C THR A 56 26.64 -14.42 27.01
N LYS A 57 27.03 -14.50 28.28
CA LYS A 57 28.03 -13.56 28.86
C LYS A 57 29.36 -13.58 28.10
N ALA A 58 29.74 -14.71 27.48
CA ALA A 58 30.96 -14.83 26.68
C ALA A 58 30.82 -14.27 25.26
N GLY A 59 29.61 -13.87 24.83
CA GLY A 59 29.33 -13.37 23.48
C GLY A 59 28.95 -14.47 22.48
N SER A 60 28.82 -15.73 22.93
CA SER A 60 28.32 -16.82 22.09
C SER A 60 26.82 -16.66 21.84
N VAL A 61 26.36 -17.01 20.65
CA VAL A 61 24.94 -17.03 20.30
C VAL A 61 24.42 -18.45 20.37
N LEU A 62 23.34 -18.66 21.12
CA LEU A 62 22.62 -19.93 21.19
C LEU A 62 21.26 -19.74 20.51
N ALA A 63 21.02 -20.48 19.42
CA ALA A 63 19.74 -20.51 18.73
C ALA A 63 19.11 -21.90 18.87
N TYR A 64 17.89 -21.97 19.38
CA TYR A 64 17.20 -23.22 19.67
C TYR A 64 15.76 -23.20 19.16
N CYS A 65 15.21 -24.38 18.91
CA CYS A 65 13.89 -24.54 18.34
C CYS A 65 13.26 -25.87 18.70
N GLU A 66 11.95 -25.96 18.52
CA GLU A 66 11.24 -27.23 18.43
C GLU A 66 11.55 -27.91 17.10
N ALA A 67 11.99 -29.16 17.16
CA ALA A 67 12.18 -30.03 16.00
C ALA A 67 11.09 -31.09 15.99
N ARG A 68 10.14 -30.94 15.07
CA ARG A 68 8.90 -31.73 15.02
C ARG A 68 9.04 -32.89 14.04
N ARG A 69 8.89 -34.13 14.52
CA ARG A 69 8.92 -35.33 13.65
C ARG A 69 7.63 -35.51 12.84
N SER A 70 6.57 -34.79 13.17
CA SER A 70 5.31 -34.72 12.43
C SER A 70 4.99 -33.27 12.00
N ASP A 71 4.07 -33.13 11.04
CA ASP A 71 3.45 -31.85 10.68
C ASP A 71 2.01 -31.73 11.22
N SER A 72 1.65 -32.54 12.22
CA SER A 72 0.27 -32.68 12.73
C SER A 72 -0.19 -31.54 13.63
N GLY A 73 0.71 -30.71 14.15
CA GLY A 73 0.35 -29.56 14.99
C GLY A 73 1.33 -29.32 16.12
N ASP A 74 0.82 -28.76 17.21
CA ASP A 74 1.56 -28.38 18.43
C ASP A 74 1.70 -29.53 19.44
N TRP A 75 1.01 -30.64 19.19
CA TRP A 75 1.03 -31.88 19.96
C TRP A 75 1.61 -33.00 19.08
N GLY A 76 2.48 -33.82 19.65
CA GLY A 76 3.10 -34.96 19.00
C GLY A 76 4.60 -35.07 19.29
N PRO A 77 5.34 -35.86 18.49
CA PRO A 77 6.74 -36.18 18.77
C PRO A 77 7.67 -35.00 18.46
N ILE A 78 8.01 -34.22 19.49
CA ILE A 78 8.81 -33.00 19.39
C ILE A 78 10.05 -33.11 20.26
N ASP A 79 11.20 -32.77 19.69
CA ASP A 79 12.47 -32.60 20.41
C ASP A 79 12.86 -31.12 20.44
N VAL A 80 13.88 -30.78 21.23
CA VAL A 80 14.51 -29.46 21.19
C VAL A 80 15.92 -29.57 20.64
N LEU A 81 16.21 -28.84 19.57
CA LEU A 81 17.56 -28.72 19.01
C LEU A 81 18.12 -27.34 19.27
N MET A 82 19.45 -27.28 19.36
CA MET A 82 20.21 -26.04 19.50
C MET A 82 21.40 -26.02 18.54
N ARG A 83 21.71 -24.84 18.00
CA ARG A 83 22.98 -24.52 17.35
C ARG A 83 23.68 -23.40 18.12
N ARG A 84 25.01 -23.43 18.11
CA ARG A 84 25.86 -22.46 18.80
C ARG A 84 26.77 -21.75 17.81
N SER A 85 26.96 -20.45 18.02
CA SER A 85 27.91 -19.62 17.28
C SER A 85 28.83 -18.90 18.24
N THR A 86 30.13 -18.86 17.95
CA THR A 86 31.14 -18.15 18.74
C THR A 86 31.69 -16.90 18.06
N ASP A 87 31.10 -16.51 16.93
CA ASP A 87 31.55 -15.38 16.09
C ASP A 87 30.43 -14.37 15.83
N GLY A 88 29.49 -14.27 16.78
CA GLY A 88 28.38 -13.32 16.74
C GLY A 88 27.28 -13.71 15.74
N GLY A 89 27.11 -15.01 15.47
CA GLY A 89 26.06 -15.56 14.61
C GLY A 89 26.43 -15.69 13.13
N LYS A 90 27.71 -15.49 12.76
CA LYS A 90 28.17 -15.56 11.36
C LYS A 90 28.34 -17.01 10.90
N SER A 91 28.89 -17.86 11.75
CA SER A 91 28.99 -19.29 11.53
C SER A 91 28.44 -20.07 12.72
N TRP A 92 27.96 -21.30 12.45
CA TRP A 92 27.22 -22.10 13.40
C TRP A 92 27.75 -23.52 13.46
N SER A 93 27.83 -24.07 14.67
CA SER A 93 28.08 -25.48 14.88
C SER A 93 26.97 -26.35 14.28
N PRO A 94 27.22 -27.65 14.03
CA PRO A 94 26.15 -28.61 13.80
C PRO A 94 25.09 -28.55 14.91
N ALA A 95 23.85 -28.87 14.55
CA ALA A 95 22.75 -28.97 15.50
C ALA A 95 23.04 -30.06 16.54
N ARG A 96 22.73 -29.75 17.80
CA ARG A 96 22.78 -30.68 18.93
C ARG A 96 21.39 -30.86 19.50
N THR A 97 21.06 -32.08 19.90
CA THR A 97 19.82 -32.37 20.62
C THR A 97 19.99 -31.95 22.07
N LEU A 98 19.17 -31.00 22.49
CA LEU A 98 19.16 -30.48 23.85
C LEU A 98 18.18 -31.26 24.73
N VAL A 99 17.00 -31.57 24.18
CA VAL A 99 15.97 -32.38 24.85
C VAL A 99 15.44 -33.42 23.88
N HIS A 100 15.54 -34.68 24.29
CA HIS A 100 14.90 -35.84 23.69
C HIS A 100 14.39 -36.73 24.80
N ILE A 101 13.17 -37.25 24.66
CA ILE A 101 12.59 -38.13 25.66
C ILE A 101 12.46 -39.54 25.08
N ASP A 102 13.22 -40.46 25.66
CA ASP A 102 13.10 -41.90 25.42
C ASP A 102 11.95 -42.50 26.25
N GLY A 103 11.29 -43.53 25.69
CA GLY A 103 10.17 -44.22 26.33
C GLY A 103 8.83 -43.49 26.20
N GLU A 104 7.76 -44.05 26.78
CA GLU A 104 6.43 -43.46 26.71
C GLU A 104 6.13 -42.59 27.94
N LEU A 105 5.75 -41.33 27.73
CA LEU A 105 5.24 -40.46 28.79
C LEU A 105 3.72 -40.59 28.97
N PRO A 106 3.19 -40.30 30.18
CA PRO A 106 1.75 -40.09 30.36
C PRO A 106 1.29 -38.87 29.55
N ILE A 107 0.24 -39.06 28.74
CA ILE A 107 -0.36 -37.98 27.95
C ILE A 107 -1.15 -37.06 28.88
N ASN A 108 -1.14 -35.76 28.58
CA ASN A 108 -2.00 -34.81 29.26
C ASN A 108 -3.50 -35.20 29.13
N PRO A 109 -4.24 -35.34 30.24
CA PRO A 109 -5.65 -35.74 30.20
C PRO A 109 -6.53 -34.86 29.31
N VAL A 110 -6.27 -33.55 29.22
CA VAL A 110 -7.08 -32.68 28.35
C VAL A 110 -6.72 -32.82 26.87
N ALA A 111 -5.47 -33.19 26.56
CA ALA A 111 -5.03 -33.50 25.20
C ALA A 111 -5.60 -34.85 24.74
N ALA A 112 -5.54 -35.86 25.61
CA ALA A 112 -6.16 -37.16 25.37
C ALA A 112 -7.69 -37.03 25.16
N ALA A 113 -8.38 -36.26 26.00
CA ALA A 113 -9.83 -36.02 25.87
C ALA A 113 -10.21 -35.30 24.57
N GLN A 114 -9.28 -34.55 23.96
CA GLN A 114 -9.47 -33.82 22.71
C GLN A 114 -8.83 -34.52 21.50
N ASN A 115 -8.26 -35.73 21.66
CA ASN A 115 -7.51 -36.46 20.63
C ASN A 115 -6.39 -35.63 19.97
N LEU A 116 -5.67 -34.83 20.77
CA LEU A 116 -4.59 -33.98 20.30
C LEU A 116 -3.25 -34.72 20.21
N ASP A 117 -3.06 -35.71 21.07
CA ASP A 117 -1.82 -36.47 21.20
C ASP A 117 -2.08 -37.98 21.27
N ARG A 118 -1.04 -38.79 21.09
CA ARG A 118 -1.11 -40.25 21.02
C ARG A 118 -0.08 -40.92 21.94
N PRO A 119 -0.36 -42.12 22.46
CA PRO A 119 0.62 -42.86 23.26
C PRO A 119 1.93 -43.07 22.48
N GLY A 120 3.06 -42.75 23.12
CA GLY A 120 4.39 -42.84 22.53
C GLY A 120 4.83 -41.66 21.68
N GLU A 121 3.95 -40.67 21.45
CA GLU A 121 4.32 -39.38 20.87
C GLU A 121 4.61 -38.40 22.03
N ASN A 122 5.88 -38.26 22.42
CA ASN A 122 6.25 -37.35 23.51
C ASN A 122 6.35 -35.90 23.00
N THR A 123 5.54 -35.01 23.57
CA THR A 123 5.52 -33.58 23.26
C THR A 123 6.47 -32.81 24.18
N VAL A 124 7.59 -32.34 23.63
CA VAL A 124 8.43 -31.28 24.23
C VAL A 124 8.05 -29.94 23.61
N ASN A 125 7.78 -28.92 24.43
CA ASN A 125 7.26 -27.67 23.89
C ASN A 125 7.79 -26.43 24.62
N ASN A 126 7.65 -25.28 23.94
CA ASN A 126 7.80 -23.95 24.52
C ASN A 126 9.16 -23.70 25.23
N PRO A 127 10.30 -24.02 24.59
CA PRO A 127 11.60 -23.80 25.20
C PRO A 127 11.87 -22.31 25.44
N VAL A 128 12.51 -21.99 26.56
CA VAL A 128 12.97 -20.64 26.92
C VAL A 128 14.36 -20.69 27.55
N ALA A 129 15.26 -19.82 27.08
CA ALA A 129 16.57 -19.62 27.67
C ALA A 129 16.68 -18.29 28.42
N ILE A 130 17.54 -18.27 29.44
CA ILE A 130 17.90 -17.09 30.25
C ILE A 130 19.40 -17.08 30.46
N VAL A 131 20.03 -15.93 30.24
CA VAL A 131 21.45 -15.75 30.49
C VAL A 131 21.63 -15.05 31.84
N ASP A 132 22.31 -15.73 32.76
CA ASP A 132 22.73 -15.15 34.02
C ASP A 132 24.06 -14.42 33.82
N HIS A 133 24.01 -13.10 33.72
CA HIS A 133 25.20 -12.26 33.54
C HIS A 133 26.05 -12.14 34.81
N GLN A 134 25.51 -12.50 35.99
CA GLN A 134 26.28 -12.53 37.23
C GLN A 134 27.16 -13.78 37.28
N THR A 135 26.57 -14.98 37.10
CA THR A 135 27.32 -16.25 37.17
C THR A 135 27.95 -16.67 35.84
N GLY A 136 27.43 -16.19 34.71
CA GLY A 136 27.79 -16.62 33.36
C GLY A 136 27.06 -17.86 32.87
N ALA A 137 26.08 -18.36 33.63
CA ALA A 137 25.36 -19.58 33.27
C ALA A 137 24.21 -19.32 32.31
N VAL A 138 23.82 -20.36 31.59
CA VAL A 138 22.61 -20.37 30.76
C VAL A 138 21.60 -21.29 31.41
N HIS A 139 20.45 -20.72 31.75
CA HIS A 139 19.29 -21.44 32.24
C HIS A 139 18.39 -21.77 31.07
N PHE A 140 17.78 -22.96 31.10
CA PHE A 140 16.89 -23.38 30.04
C PHE A 140 15.70 -24.13 30.62
N LEU A 141 14.50 -23.68 30.24
CA LEU A 141 13.24 -24.26 30.67
C LEU A 141 12.50 -24.80 29.45
N TYR A 142 11.80 -25.91 29.64
CA TYR A 142 10.93 -26.50 28.63
C TYR A 142 9.77 -27.21 29.30
N CYS A 143 8.73 -27.50 28.52
CA CYS A 143 7.56 -28.20 29.01
C CYS A 143 7.47 -29.58 28.38
N LEU A 144 6.93 -30.54 29.15
CA LEU A 144 6.54 -31.85 28.66
C LEU A 144 5.03 -31.97 28.73
N GLU A 145 4.42 -32.40 27.63
CA GLU A 145 2.98 -32.65 27.51
C GLU A 145 2.11 -31.44 27.89
N TYR A 146 2.68 -30.22 27.79
CA TYR A 146 2.08 -29.00 28.33
C TYR A 146 1.55 -29.13 29.78
N MET A 147 2.04 -30.07 30.59
CA MET A 147 1.54 -30.27 31.97
C MET A 147 2.64 -30.32 33.01
N ARG A 148 3.90 -30.44 32.58
CA ARG A 148 5.08 -30.47 33.45
C ARG A 148 6.11 -29.50 32.92
N CYS A 149 6.79 -28.81 33.81
CA CYS A 149 7.86 -27.88 33.45
C CYS A 149 9.19 -28.37 34.01
N PHE A 150 10.22 -28.35 33.16
CA PHE A 150 11.56 -28.83 33.47
C PHE A 150 12.58 -27.71 33.28
N TYR A 151 13.66 -27.84 34.01
CA TYR A 151 14.77 -26.92 34.09
C TYR A 151 16.09 -27.67 33.90
N ILE A 152 16.95 -27.15 33.04
CA ILE A 152 18.36 -27.56 32.90
C ILE A 152 19.25 -26.30 32.90
N ARG A 153 20.52 -26.48 33.23
CA ARG A 153 21.51 -25.40 33.32
C ARG A 153 22.80 -25.79 32.60
N SER A 154 23.43 -24.81 31.96
CA SER A 154 24.79 -24.90 31.45
C SER A 154 25.68 -23.88 32.16
N ASP A 155 26.79 -24.35 32.73
CA ASP A 155 27.82 -23.52 33.36
C ASP A 155 29.06 -23.33 32.44
N ASP A 156 29.00 -23.82 31.21
CA ASP A 156 30.10 -23.87 30.24
C ASP A 156 29.71 -23.29 28.86
N ASP A 157 28.93 -22.21 28.89
CA ASP A 157 28.58 -21.43 27.69
C ASP A 157 27.74 -22.19 26.64
N GLY A 158 26.87 -23.08 27.12
CA GLY A 158 25.93 -23.87 26.31
C GLY A 158 26.53 -25.15 25.73
N GLU A 159 27.71 -25.59 26.17
CA GLU A 159 28.35 -26.81 25.67
C GLU A 159 27.75 -28.08 26.29
N THR A 160 27.58 -28.10 27.61
CA THR A 160 26.97 -29.20 28.37
C THR A 160 25.85 -28.71 29.29
N TRP A 161 24.94 -29.63 29.64
CA TRP A 161 23.74 -29.32 30.40
C TRP A 161 23.56 -30.30 31.55
N THR A 162 23.06 -29.82 32.69
CA THR A 162 22.73 -30.65 33.85
C THR A 162 21.59 -31.62 33.55
N GLU A 163 21.45 -32.65 34.38
CA GLU A 163 20.24 -33.48 34.40
C GLU A 163 18.97 -32.62 34.61
N PRO A 164 17.83 -32.95 33.96
CA PRO A 164 16.59 -32.22 34.11
C PRO A 164 16.03 -32.22 35.53
N VAL A 165 15.68 -31.04 36.02
CA VAL A 165 14.95 -30.85 37.29
C VAL A 165 13.53 -30.45 36.98
N GLU A 166 12.56 -31.20 37.51
CA GLU A 166 11.15 -30.85 37.38
C GLU A 166 10.77 -29.72 38.37
N ILE A 167 10.17 -28.65 37.84
CA ILE A 167 9.75 -27.47 38.61
C ILE A 167 8.23 -27.23 38.55
N THR A 168 7.45 -28.24 38.12
CA THR A 168 5.98 -28.18 37.98
C THR A 168 5.26 -27.69 39.24
N THR A 169 5.81 -27.98 40.42
CA THR A 169 5.24 -27.52 41.72
C THR A 169 5.22 -26.00 41.88
N THR A 170 6.05 -25.26 41.13
CA THR A 170 5.98 -23.80 41.02
C THR A 170 4.67 -23.37 40.39
N PHE A 171 4.24 -24.09 39.34
CA PHE A 171 3.02 -23.82 38.60
C PHE A 171 1.78 -24.23 39.39
N ASP A 172 1.84 -25.29 40.19
CA ASP A 172 0.70 -25.74 41.00
C ASP A 172 0.19 -24.65 41.96
N ARG A 173 1.07 -23.72 42.36
CA ARG A 173 0.71 -22.54 43.18
C ARG A 173 -0.22 -21.55 42.47
N PHE A 174 -0.42 -21.66 41.16
CA PHE A 174 -1.45 -20.91 40.43
C PHE A 174 -2.85 -21.53 40.55
N ARG A 175 -2.98 -22.84 40.81
CA ARG A 175 -4.27 -23.56 40.78
C ARG A 175 -5.38 -22.97 41.65
N PRO A 176 -5.10 -22.45 42.87
CA PRO A 176 -6.16 -21.85 43.70
C PRO A 176 -6.84 -20.63 43.04
N GLU A 177 -6.11 -19.91 42.18
CA GLU A 177 -6.59 -18.72 41.47
C GLU A 177 -7.03 -19.06 40.04
N TYR A 178 -6.32 -19.99 39.39
CA TYR A 178 -6.56 -20.44 38.03
C TYR A 178 -6.20 -21.92 37.90
N ASP A 179 -7.20 -22.81 37.90
CA ASP A 179 -7.03 -24.28 37.88
C ASP A 179 -6.58 -24.80 36.50
N TRP A 180 -5.36 -24.43 36.13
CA TRP A 180 -4.76 -24.76 34.86
C TRP A 180 -4.61 -26.27 34.66
N LYS A 181 -4.74 -26.67 33.39
CA LYS A 181 -4.53 -28.04 32.88
C LYS A 181 -3.45 -28.09 31.80
N VAL A 182 -3.13 -26.93 31.24
CA VAL A 182 -2.09 -26.72 30.24
C VAL A 182 -1.21 -25.57 30.73
N LEU A 183 0.11 -25.74 30.65
CA LEU A 183 1.13 -24.75 30.98
C LEU A 183 2.16 -24.66 29.85
N ALA A 184 2.73 -23.48 29.66
CA ALA A 184 3.93 -23.33 28.83
C ALA A 184 4.78 -22.11 29.22
N THR A 185 6.08 -22.19 28.92
CA THR A 185 7.08 -21.13 29.07
C THR A 185 7.25 -20.33 27.77
N GLY A 186 7.24 -19.00 27.80
CA GLY A 186 7.45 -18.17 26.60
C GLY A 186 6.49 -18.50 25.43
N PRO A 187 7.00 -18.78 24.20
CA PRO A 187 8.38 -19.14 23.85
C PRO A 187 9.28 -17.92 23.59
N GLY A 188 10.56 -18.17 23.27
CA GLY A 188 11.57 -17.14 23.03
C GLY A 188 12.55 -17.07 24.20
N HIS A 189 12.98 -15.88 24.59
CA HIS A 189 13.88 -15.69 25.73
C HIS A 189 13.19 -15.09 26.96
N ALA A 190 13.88 -15.20 28.09
CA ALA A 190 13.55 -14.54 29.34
C ALA A 190 14.70 -13.61 29.78
N VAL A 191 14.49 -12.83 30.85
CA VAL A 191 15.44 -11.80 31.28
C VAL A 191 15.98 -12.05 32.69
N GLN A 192 17.22 -11.66 32.91
CA GLN A 192 17.75 -11.38 34.25
C GLN A 192 17.62 -9.88 34.52
N LEU A 193 17.05 -9.50 35.67
CA LEU A 193 16.97 -8.10 36.07
C LEU A 193 18.37 -7.58 36.42
N THR A 194 18.76 -6.44 35.85
CA THR A 194 20.07 -5.81 36.07
C THR A 194 19.99 -4.59 36.99
N ARG A 195 18.77 -4.15 37.33
CA ARG A 195 18.47 -2.92 38.07
C ARG A 195 17.37 -3.16 39.11
N GLY A 196 17.31 -2.25 40.09
CA GLY A 196 16.30 -2.27 41.16
C GLY A 196 16.67 -3.18 42.33
N GLU A 197 15.75 -3.31 43.29
CA GLU A 197 15.94 -4.12 44.51
C GLU A 197 16.18 -5.60 44.23
N HIS A 198 15.64 -6.10 43.11
CA HIS A 198 15.74 -7.50 42.69
C HIS A 198 16.76 -7.73 41.57
N ALA A 199 17.80 -6.90 41.48
CA ALA A 199 18.88 -7.12 40.52
C ALA A 199 19.52 -8.51 40.74
N GLY A 200 19.62 -9.32 39.68
CA GLY A 200 20.02 -10.72 39.70
C GLY A 200 18.86 -11.70 39.50
N ARG A 201 17.61 -11.29 39.76
CA ARG A 201 16.41 -12.11 39.57
C ARG A 201 16.26 -12.56 38.12
N LEU A 202 16.00 -13.86 37.92
CA LEU A 202 15.60 -14.44 36.65
C LEU A 202 14.07 -14.39 36.53
N VAL A 203 13.52 -13.90 35.43
CA VAL A 203 12.07 -13.76 35.23
C VAL A 203 11.64 -14.40 33.91
N VAL A 204 10.71 -15.36 33.99
CA VAL A 204 10.22 -16.13 32.84
C VAL A 204 8.73 -15.86 32.63
N PRO A 205 8.32 -15.34 31.45
CA PRO A 205 6.91 -15.26 31.10
C PRO A 205 6.34 -16.65 30.87
N VAL A 206 5.15 -16.89 31.39
CA VAL A 206 4.43 -18.17 31.26
C VAL A 206 2.98 -17.92 30.88
N TRP A 207 2.35 -18.90 30.25
CA TRP A 207 0.91 -18.90 30.06
C TRP A 207 0.29 -20.20 30.56
N LEU A 208 -0.93 -20.09 31.07
CA LEU A 208 -1.68 -21.16 31.70
C LEU A 208 -3.05 -21.25 31.05
N SER A 209 -3.55 -22.46 30.78
CA SER A 209 -4.85 -22.69 30.15
C SER A 209 -5.69 -23.67 30.94
N LEU A 210 -7.01 -23.45 30.95
CA LEU A 210 -7.97 -24.41 31.53
C LEU A 210 -8.14 -25.66 30.65
N GLY A 211 -7.64 -25.64 29.41
CA GLY A 211 -7.65 -26.81 28.54
C GLY A 211 -8.99 -27.10 27.87
N THR A 212 -10.00 -26.22 27.98
CA THR A 212 -11.37 -26.51 27.55
C THR A 212 -11.66 -26.18 26.09
N GLY A 213 -10.76 -25.49 25.39
CA GLY A 213 -10.95 -25.15 23.99
C GLY A 213 -9.67 -24.91 23.20
N GLY A 214 -9.83 -24.95 21.87
CA GLY A 214 -8.81 -24.53 20.92
C GLY A 214 -7.49 -25.29 21.05
N HIS A 215 -7.56 -26.61 20.88
CA HIS A 215 -6.44 -27.54 21.06
C HIS A 215 -5.84 -27.43 22.48
N ALA A 216 -6.71 -27.38 23.49
CA ALA A 216 -6.37 -27.20 24.91
C ALA A 216 -5.61 -25.92 25.29
N HIS A 217 -5.41 -24.96 24.37
CA HIS A 217 -4.71 -23.71 24.67
C HIS A 217 -5.63 -22.57 25.13
N ARG A 218 -6.94 -22.83 25.30
CA ARG A 218 -7.94 -21.82 25.73
C ARG A 218 -8.88 -22.35 26.82
N PRO A 219 -9.51 -21.44 27.59
CA PRO A 219 -9.07 -20.06 27.82
C PRO A 219 -7.70 -20.02 28.51
N SER A 220 -6.98 -18.92 28.36
CA SER A 220 -5.62 -18.78 28.88
C SER A 220 -5.37 -17.45 29.60
N VAL A 221 -4.44 -17.48 30.56
CA VAL A 221 -3.90 -16.31 31.27
C VAL A 221 -2.38 -16.25 31.11
N THR A 222 -1.81 -15.05 31.24
CA THR A 222 -0.34 -14.85 31.27
C THR A 222 0.12 -14.46 32.66
N ALA A 223 1.25 -15.01 33.10
CA ALA A 223 1.91 -14.69 34.36
C ALA A 223 3.45 -14.73 34.19
N THR A 224 4.18 -14.58 35.29
CA THR A 224 5.62 -14.88 35.33
C THR A 224 5.94 -15.89 36.44
N ILE A 225 7.02 -16.64 36.26
CA ILE A 225 7.74 -17.30 37.34
C ILE A 225 9.12 -16.67 37.46
N TYR A 226 9.73 -16.76 38.64
CA TYR A 226 11.03 -16.14 38.88
C TYR A 226 11.90 -16.95 39.84
N SER A 227 13.20 -16.66 39.81
CA SER A 227 14.19 -17.17 40.75
C SER A 227 15.08 -16.03 41.22
N ASP A 228 15.28 -15.93 42.54
CA ASP A 228 16.16 -14.96 43.20
C ASP A 228 17.51 -15.56 43.63
N ASP A 229 17.73 -16.84 43.36
CA ASP A 229 18.87 -17.62 43.82
C ASP A 229 19.58 -18.34 42.66
N HIS A 230 19.62 -17.68 41.50
CA HIS A 230 20.31 -18.17 40.31
C HIS A 230 19.82 -19.56 39.85
N GLY A 231 18.49 -19.73 39.80
CA GLY A 231 17.82 -20.92 39.26
C GLY A 231 17.78 -22.12 40.21
N VAL A 232 18.17 -21.96 41.48
CA VAL A 232 18.13 -23.06 42.48
C VAL A 232 16.69 -23.33 42.92
N THR A 233 15.91 -22.28 43.19
CA THR A 233 14.47 -22.38 43.50
C THR A 233 13.66 -21.43 42.63
N TRP A 234 12.41 -21.83 42.38
CA TRP A 234 11.47 -21.10 41.54
C TRP A 234 10.20 -20.73 42.31
N GLN A 235 9.68 -19.54 42.03
CA GLN A 235 8.50 -18.97 42.65
C GLN A 235 7.53 -18.46 41.58
N ARG A 236 6.23 -18.44 41.89
CA ARG A 236 5.23 -17.80 41.02
C ARG A 236 5.15 -16.30 41.28
N GLY A 237 4.96 -15.52 40.22
CA GLY A 237 4.47 -14.14 40.30
C GLY A 237 2.94 -14.06 40.34
N ASP A 238 2.41 -12.86 40.16
CA ASP A 238 0.98 -12.58 39.98
C ASP A 238 0.53 -12.92 38.54
N ILE A 239 -0.77 -13.15 38.35
CA ILE A 239 -1.35 -13.21 37.00
C ILE A 239 -1.29 -11.79 36.40
N ALA A 240 -0.54 -11.64 35.31
CA ALA A 240 -0.22 -10.35 34.71
C ALA A 240 -1.30 -9.88 33.71
N VAL A 241 -1.84 -10.81 32.91
CA VAL A 241 -2.92 -10.54 31.96
C VAL A 241 -4.01 -11.61 32.14
N PRO A 242 -5.17 -11.24 32.72
CA PRO A 242 -6.28 -12.16 32.89
C PRO A 242 -7.07 -12.37 31.59
N ASP A 243 -7.78 -13.49 31.47
CA ASP A 243 -8.75 -13.73 30.40
C ASP A 243 -10.03 -12.93 30.69
N THR A 244 -10.33 -11.96 29.82
CA THR A 244 -11.49 -11.08 29.96
C THR A 244 -12.16 -10.88 28.59
N PRO A 245 -13.40 -10.36 28.53
CA PRO A 245 -14.02 -10.01 27.25
C PRO A 245 -13.20 -9.02 26.39
N GLU A 246 -12.34 -8.22 27.03
CA GLU A 246 -11.45 -7.28 26.35
C GLU A 246 -10.12 -7.92 25.96
N PHE A 247 -9.46 -8.61 26.89
CA PHE A 247 -8.19 -9.32 26.70
C PHE A 247 -8.44 -10.82 26.56
N VAL A 248 -8.69 -11.26 25.33
CA VAL A 248 -9.17 -12.61 25.06
C VAL A 248 -8.01 -13.57 24.88
N PHE A 249 -7.98 -14.62 25.69
CA PHE A 249 -7.00 -15.72 25.65
C PHE A 249 -5.54 -15.24 25.55
N PRO A 250 -5.07 -14.35 26.44
CA PRO A 250 -3.66 -13.95 26.48
C PRO A 250 -2.76 -15.18 26.66
N ASN A 251 -1.68 -15.25 25.89
CA ASN A 251 -0.75 -16.40 25.93
C ASN A 251 0.72 -15.99 25.75
N GLU A 252 1.32 -16.29 24.60
CA GLU A 252 2.74 -16.15 24.28
C GLU A 252 3.21 -14.71 24.50
N THR A 253 4.13 -14.56 25.44
CA THR A 253 4.50 -13.27 26.00
C THR A 253 6.00 -13.13 26.03
N SER A 254 6.45 -11.95 25.64
CA SER A 254 7.86 -11.56 25.64
C SER A 254 8.09 -10.46 26.67
N ILE A 255 9.33 -10.32 27.11
CA ILE A 255 9.66 -9.57 28.33
C ILE A 255 10.89 -8.68 28.10
N VAL A 256 10.89 -7.46 28.65
CA VAL A 256 12.05 -6.57 28.66
C VAL A 256 12.10 -5.73 29.93
N GLN A 257 13.29 -5.51 30.48
CA GLN A 257 13.48 -4.55 31.57
C GLN A 257 13.64 -3.12 31.00
N LEU A 258 12.89 -2.18 31.57
CA LEU A 258 12.95 -0.75 31.27
C LEU A 258 14.15 -0.10 31.98
N ALA A 259 14.59 1.05 31.47
CA ALA A 259 15.70 1.82 32.02
C ALA A 259 15.49 2.25 33.48
N ASP A 260 14.23 2.43 33.90
CA ASP A 260 13.87 2.79 35.27
C ASP A 260 13.77 1.57 36.22
N GLY A 261 14.10 0.37 35.74
CA GLY A 261 14.10 -0.87 36.51
C GLY A 261 12.79 -1.65 36.45
N ARG A 262 11.69 -1.02 36.02
CA ARG A 262 10.40 -1.73 35.82
C ARG A 262 10.53 -2.75 34.68
N VAL A 263 9.61 -3.69 34.65
CA VAL A 263 9.59 -4.79 33.68
C VAL A 263 8.31 -4.72 32.88
N THR A 264 8.43 -4.78 31.56
CA THR A 264 7.28 -4.79 30.64
C THR A 264 7.10 -6.17 30.04
N LEU A 265 5.86 -6.66 30.06
CA LEU A 265 5.42 -7.78 29.24
C LEU A 265 4.73 -7.27 27.98
N ASN A 266 4.99 -7.96 26.88
CA ASN A 266 4.37 -7.75 25.57
C ASN A 266 3.69 -9.04 25.13
N THR A 267 2.36 -9.08 25.22
CA THR A 267 1.55 -10.30 25.23
C THR A 267 0.70 -10.43 23.96
N ARG A 268 0.75 -11.64 23.37
CA ARG A 268 -0.18 -12.07 22.32
C ARG A 268 -1.58 -12.25 22.89
N THR A 269 -2.60 -11.81 22.15
CA THR A 269 -4.01 -12.09 22.47
C THR A 269 -4.82 -12.44 21.22
N GLU A 270 -6.00 -13.03 21.42
CA GLU A 270 -7.01 -13.26 20.36
C GLU A 270 -8.07 -12.14 20.34
N SER A 271 -7.76 -11.00 20.95
CA SER A 271 -8.66 -9.85 21.08
C SER A 271 -8.95 -9.21 19.71
N LYS A 272 -10.13 -8.62 19.57
CA LYS A 272 -10.63 -8.02 18.31
C LYS A 272 -9.85 -6.77 17.87
N GLN A 273 -9.04 -6.20 18.74
CA GLN A 273 -8.21 -5.02 18.51
C GLN A 273 -6.99 -5.35 17.66
N HIS A 274 -6.50 -6.61 17.72
CA HIS A 274 -5.34 -7.05 16.95
C HIS A 274 -4.12 -6.15 17.14
N ARG A 275 -3.86 -5.89 18.42
CA ARG A 275 -2.72 -5.16 18.93
C ARG A 275 -2.04 -6.02 19.99
N ARG A 276 -0.72 -5.83 20.13
CA ARG A 276 0.00 -6.35 21.30
C ARG A 276 -0.60 -5.75 22.57
N VAL A 277 -0.70 -6.55 23.61
CA VAL A 277 -1.06 -6.07 24.95
C VAL A 277 0.21 -5.83 25.75
N VAL A 278 0.29 -4.70 26.46
CA VAL A 278 1.40 -4.36 27.33
C VAL A 278 0.94 -4.22 28.78
N THR A 279 1.72 -4.76 29.70
CA THR A 279 1.57 -4.56 31.15
C THR A 279 2.94 -4.42 31.80
N ILE A 280 3.02 -3.63 32.88
CA ILE A 280 4.27 -3.21 33.51
C ILE A 280 4.23 -3.55 35.00
N SER A 281 5.31 -4.14 35.52
CA SER A 281 5.51 -4.46 36.93
C SER A 281 6.76 -3.75 37.49
N PRO A 282 6.77 -3.37 38.77
CA PRO A 282 7.97 -2.85 39.42
C PRO A 282 9.11 -3.86 39.57
N ASP A 283 8.82 -5.17 39.61
CA ASP A 283 9.78 -6.23 39.96
C ASP A 283 9.76 -7.43 39.00
N GLY A 284 8.95 -7.36 37.93
CA GLY A 284 8.76 -8.44 36.96
C GLY A 284 7.97 -9.64 37.49
N ALA A 285 7.45 -9.59 38.70
CA ALA A 285 6.76 -10.70 39.34
C ALA A 285 5.37 -10.30 39.84
N THR A 286 5.24 -9.17 40.50
CA THR A 286 4.04 -8.75 41.23
C THR A 286 3.55 -7.38 40.80
N ASN A 287 2.34 -7.01 41.23
CA ASN A 287 1.79 -5.66 41.08
C ASN A 287 1.78 -5.13 39.63
N TRP A 288 1.35 -5.97 38.70
CA TRP A 288 1.19 -5.60 37.29
C TRP A 288 0.17 -4.46 37.11
N SER A 289 0.50 -3.49 36.26
CA SER A 289 -0.43 -2.46 35.82
C SER A 289 -1.64 -3.08 35.10
N ALA A 290 -2.74 -2.33 34.99
CA ALA A 290 -3.83 -2.73 34.10
C ALA A 290 -3.31 -2.95 32.66
N PRO A 291 -3.62 -4.09 32.01
CA PRO A 291 -3.22 -4.34 30.63
C PRO A 291 -3.81 -3.28 29.70
N ARG A 292 -3.06 -2.91 28.65
CA ARG A 292 -3.52 -1.99 27.60
C ARG A 292 -3.04 -2.44 26.23
N PHE A 293 -3.78 -2.10 25.19
CA PHE A 293 -3.31 -2.28 23.82
C PHE A 293 -2.21 -1.26 23.48
N ASP A 294 -1.18 -1.71 22.76
CA ASP A 294 -0.22 -0.83 22.09
C ASP A 294 -0.69 -0.57 20.66
N GLU A 295 -1.21 0.63 20.41
CA GLU A 295 -1.83 1.00 19.14
C GLU A 295 -0.86 0.96 17.94
N ALA A 296 0.45 1.08 18.17
CA ALA A 296 1.48 1.05 17.14
C ALA A 296 1.92 -0.38 16.75
N LEU A 297 1.57 -1.38 17.58
CA LEU A 297 1.99 -2.76 17.41
C LEU A 297 0.84 -3.65 16.94
N LEU A 298 0.60 -3.62 15.63
CA LEU A 298 -0.29 -4.55 14.93
C LEU A 298 0.06 -6.01 15.22
N GLU A 299 -0.94 -6.89 15.36
CA GLU A 299 -0.69 -8.32 15.56
C GLU A 299 -1.70 -9.23 14.82
N PRO A 300 -1.24 -10.20 14.01
CA PRO A 300 -2.09 -11.21 13.38
C PRO A 300 -2.31 -12.47 14.24
N ILE A 301 -2.29 -12.37 15.58
CA ILE A 301 -2.35 -13.50 16.53
C ILE A 301 -1.10 -14.40 16.40
N CYS A 302 0.05 -13.86 16.82
CA CYS A 302 1.37 -14.48 16.67
C CYS A 302 2.32 -14.05 17.80
N MET A 303 3.25 -14.93 18.17
CA MET A 303 4.38 -14.56 19.02
C MET A 303 5.20 -13.42 18.38
N ALA A 304 5.82 -12.59 19.22
CA ALA A 304 6.68 -11.48 18.84
C ALA A 304 7.94 -11.43 19.71
N GLY A 305 9.05 -10.92 19.20
CA GLY A 305 10.28 -10.73 19.97
C GLY A 305 10.38 -9.31 20.53
N ILE A 306 11.01 -9.13 21.70
CA ILE A 306 11.36 -7.80 22.23
C ILE A 306 12.67 -7.90 23.00
N VAL A 307 13.63 -7.00 22.75
CA VAL A 307 14.93 -7.02 23.43
C VAL A 307 15.48 -5.62 23.64
N ARG A 308 16.23 -5.41 24.73
CA ARG A 308 17.05 -4.21 24.88
C ARG A 308 18.33 -4.36 24.07
N VAL A 309 18.47 -3.53 23.04
CA VAL A 309 19.66 -3.50 22.18
C VAL A 309 20.76 -2.67 22.81
N ARG A 310 20.39 -1.56 23.47
CA ARG A 310 21.34 -0.64 24.08
C ARG A 310 20.72 0.05 25.30
N GLU A 311 21.51 0.17 26.36
CA GLU A 311 21.17 0.97 27.54
C GLU A 311 21.22 2.47 27.23
N PRO A 312 20.39 3.32 27.88
CA PRO A 312 20.58 4.75 27.84
C PRO A 312 21.91 5.15 28.49
N ASP A 313 22.54 6.19 27.94
CA ASP A 313 23.83 6.72 28.41
C ASP A 313 23.86 8.25 28.29
N GLY A 314 23.78 8.94 29.42
CA GLY A 314 23.62 10.40 29.46
C GLY A 314 22.40 10.87 28.67
N ASP A 315 22.62 11.78 27.72
CA ASP A 315 21.56 12.28 26.82
C ASP A 315 21.23 11.32 25.66
N ARG A 316 21.99 10.23 25.50
CA ARG A 316 21.77 9.25 24.43
C ARG A 316 20.67 8.28 24.88
N PRO A 317 19.51 8.23 24.21
CA PRO A 317 18.42 7.34 24.60
C PRO A 317 18.84 5.87 24.45
N GLY A 318 18.21 5.00 25.24
CA GLY A 318 18.30 3.55 25.06
C GLY A 318 17.59 3.10 23.78
N ILE A 319 17.79 1.83 23.41
CA ILE A 319 17.13 1.23 22.25
C ILE A 319 16.47 -0.07 22.68
N ILE A 320 15.17 -0.18 22.43
CA ILE A 320 14.42 -1.44 22.47
C ILE A 320 14.06 -1.81 21.04
N ALA A 321 14.35 -3.04 20.64
CA ALA A 321 13.90 -3.61 19.38
C ALA A 321 12.71 -4.55 19.61
N PHE A 322 11.79 -4.55 18.65
CA PHE A 322 10.62 -5.43 18.61
C PHE A 322 10.51 -6.07 17.22
N SER A 323 10.07 -7.33 17.16
CA SER A 323 9.84 -8.02 15.89
C SER A 323 8.54 -8.80 15.90
N ASN A 324 7.75 -8.66 14.84
CA ASN A 324 6.59 -9.50 14.60
C ASN A 324 6.13 -9.45 13.14
N PRO A 325 5.24 -10.35 12.71
CA PRO A 325 4.47 -10.20 11.48
C PRO A 325 3.64 -8.90 11.53
N HIS A 326 4.00 -7.90 10.73
CA HIS A 326 3.33 -6.59 10.71
C HIS A 326 2.31 -6.53 9.58
N ASN A 327 1.17 -7.20 9.77
CA ASN A 327 0.05 -7.17 8.85
C ASN A 327 -1.27 -7.55 9.53
N LEU A 328 -2.39 -7.09 8.97
CA LEU A 328 -3.73 -7.55 9.34
C LEU A 328 -4.48 -8.21 8.18
N SER A 329 -4.08 -7.91 6.95
CA SER A 329 -4.70 -8.41 5.72
C SER A 329 -4.33 -9.87 5.45
N LYS A 330 -5.32 -10.63 4.98
CA LYS A 330 -5.13 -11.99 4.43
C LYS A 330 -4.59 -11.93 2.99
N ARG A 331 -4.10 -13.06 2.49
CA ARG A 331 -3.63 -13.25 1.10
C ARG A 331 -4.71 -12.94 0.07
N ASP A 332 -5.98 -13.05 0.42
CA ASP A 332 -7.12 -12.74 -0.46
C ASP A 332 -7.55 -11.26 -0.43
N GLY A 333 -6.77 -10.38 0.18
CA GLY A 333 -7.01 -8.92 0.22
C GLY A 333 -8.04 -8.48 1.25
N LYS A 334 -8.74 -9.40 1.93
CA LYS A 334 -9.75 -9.04 2.93
C LYS A 334 -9.10 -8.65 4.25
N GLU A 335 -9.52 -7.49 4.78
CA GLU A 335 -9.06 -6.98 6.08
C GLU A 335 -9.88 -7.45 7.28
N VAL A 336 -10.85 -8.34 7.08
CA VAL A 336 -11.84 -8.62 8.13
C VAL A 336 -11.20 -9.39 9.30
N PRO A 337 -11.26 -8.83 10.53
CA PRO A 337 -10.86 -9.52 11.75
C PRO A 337 -11.63 -10.82 12.02
N GLY A 338 -10.94 -11.96 12.05
CA GLY A 338 -11.47 -13.28 12.43
C GLY A 338 -10.39 -14.37 12.45
N LYS A 339 -10.66 -15.54 13.05
CA LYS A 339 -9.68 -16.61 13.36
C LYS A 339 -8.79 -16.96 12.14
N GLY A 340 -7.47 -16.84 12.31
CA GLY A 340 -6.45 -17.27 11.33
C GLY A 340 -5.97 -16.19 10.37
N ARG A 341 -5.50 -15.03 10.86
CA ARG A 341 -4.81 -14.03 10.02
C ARG A 341 -3.50 -14.60 9.50
N ASP A 342 -3.13 -14.26 8.26
CA ASP A 342 -1.93 -14.79 7.63
C ASP A 342 -0.68 -14.18 8.26
N ARG A 343 0.25 -15.02 8.70
CA ARG A 343 1.55 -14.60 9.22
C ARG A 343 2.49 -14.34 8.03
N ARG A 344 2.80 -13.07 7.80
CA ARG A 344 3.75 -12.59 6.80
C ARG A 344 4.38 -11.28 7.24
N ASN A 345 5.37 -10.81 6.52
CA ASN A 345 5.94 -9.48 6.75
C ASN A 345 6.51 -9.32 8.18
N VAL A 346 7.31 -10.28 8.67
CA VAL A 346 8.09 -10.07 9.89
C VAL A 346 8.89 -8.77 9.72
N THR A 347 8.62 -7.83 10.61
CA THR A 347 9.12 -6.45 10.57
C THR A 347 9.80 -6.16 11.90
N VAL A 348 10.94 -5.49 11.82
CA VAL A 348 11.69 -5.03 12.98
C VAL A 348 11.33 -3.58 13.26
N LYS A 349 11.08 -3.24 14.51
CA LYS A 349 10.75 -1.89 14.98
C LYS A 349 11.72 -1.47 16.10
N LEU A 350 12.11 -0.20 16.12
CA LEU A 350 12.95 0.37 17.17
C LEU A 350 12.20 1.45 17.96
N SER A 351 12.33 1.39 19.28
CA SER A 351 11.87 2.41 20.22
C SER A 351 13.06 3.06 20.92
N TYR A 352 12.97 4.39 21.08
CA TYR A 352 13.95 5.24 21.77
C TYR A 352 13.39 5.85 23.06
N ASP A 353 12.18 5.46 23.44
CA ASP A 353 11.41 6.06 24.53
C ASP A 353 10.79 5.00 25.44
N GLU A 354 11.50 3.87 25.60
CA GLU A 354 11.15 2.77 26.51
C GLU A 354 9.84 2.08 26.11
N GLY A 355 9.62 1.90 24.80
CA GLY A 355 8.47 1.19 24.24
C GLY A 355 7.17 2.01 24.21
N LYS A 356 7.25 3.35 24.30
CA LYS A 356 6.07 4.23 24.19
C LYS A 356 5.71 4.53 22.75
N SER A 357 6.71 4.64 21.87
CA SER A 357 6.54 4.81 20.43
C SER A 357 7.57 4.01 19.62
N TRP A 358 7.24 3.76 18.36
CA TRP A 358 8.03 2.93 17.43
C TRP A 358 8.30 3.68 16.11
N PRO A 359 9.09 4.77 16.13
CA PRO A 359 9.23 5.68 14.99
C PRO A 359 10.04 5.12 13.82
N VAL A 360 10.74 3.99 14.02
CA VAL A 360 11.60 3.37 13.02
C VAL A 360 11.17 1.92 12.85
N GLN A 361 10.95 1.50 11.61
CA GLN A 361 10.63 0.11 11.28
C GLN A 361 11.13 -0.28 9.89
N ARG A 362 11.49 -1.55 9.71
CA ARG A 362 11.88 -2.11 8.40
C ARG A 362 11.42 -3.57 8.29
N SER A 363 10.85 -3.93 7.13
CA SER A 363 10.49 -5.33 6.85
C SER A 363 11.76 -6.16 6.73
N LEU A 364 11.76 -7.32 7.41
CA LEU A 364 12.84 -8.31 7.34
C LEU A 364 12.51 -9.43 6.35
N GLU A 365 11.24 -9.83 6.27
CA GLU A 365 10.76 -10.88 5.37
C GLU A 365 9.29 -10.64 4.98
N GLU A 366 9.06 -10.08 3.79
CA GLU A 366 7.73 -9.76 3.25
C GLU A 366 6.86 -11.01 3.02
N GLY A 367 7.47 -12.16 2.73
CA GLY A 367 6.80 -13.42 2.45
C GLY A 367 6.20 -14.10 3.69
N PHE A 368 5.91 -15.40 3.60
CA PHE A 368 5.46 -16.20 4.74
C PHE A 368 6.51 -16.14 5.85
N SER A 369 6.15 -15.52 6.96
CA SER A 369 7.04 -15.34 8.09
C SER A 369 6.23 -15.17 9.38
N GLY A 370 6.69 -15.82 10.44
CA GLY A 370 5.89 -16.11 11.64
C GLY A 370 6.57 -15.72 12.93
N TYR A 371 6.76 -16.70 13.81
CA TYR A 371 7.37 -16.48 15.13
C TYR A 371 8.78 -15.92 14.93
N SER A 372 9.16 -14.97 15.78
CA SER A 372 10.46 -14.33 15.73
C SER A 372 10.91 -14.00 17.15
N ASP A 373 12.15 -14.32 17.48
CA ASP A 373 12.78 -13.92 18.73
C ASP A 373 14.03 -13.06 18.45
N LEU A 374 14.36 -12.18 19.39
CA LEU A 374 15.44 -11.20 19.24
C LEU A 374 16.54 -11.39 20.29
N ALA A 375 17.77 -11.15 19.89
CA ALA A 375 18.91 -10.99 20.78
C ALA A 375 19.79 -9.82 20.32
N ALA A 376 20.65 -9.31 21.20
CA ALA A 376 21.56 -8.21 20.87
C ALA A 376 22.99 -8.56 21.29
N LEU A 377 23.95 -8.30 20.40
CA LEU A 377 25.38 -8.33 20.71
C LEU A 377 25.80 -7.02 21.39
N SER A 378 26.93 -7.06 22.09
CA SER A 378 27.46 -5.90 22.83
C SER A 378 27.87 -4.71 21.94
N ASP A 379 28.10 -4.95 20.65
CA ASP A 379 28.38 -3.91 19.66
C ASP A 379 27.11 -3.22 19.11
N GLY A 380 25.92 -3.67 19.53
CA GLY A 380 24.64 -3.16 19.06
C GLY A 380 24.08 -3.88 17.84
N THR A 381 24.75 -4.92 17.33
CA THR A 381 24.17 -5.81 16.32
C THR A 381 22.95 -6.52 16.90
N ILE A 382 21.86 -6.52 16.13
CA ILE A 382 20.60 -7.19 16.44
C ILE A 382 20.57 -8.51 15.68
N LEU A 383 20.17 -9.56 16.40
CA LEU A 383 19.90 -10.88 15.86
C LEU A 383 18.40 -11.12 15.89
N CYS A 384 17.82 -11.54 14.77
CA CYS A 384 16.42 -11.98 14.70
C CYS A 384 16.36 -13.41 14.21
N PHE A 385 15.93 -14.34 15.07
CA PHE A 385 15.73 -15.75 14.71
C PHE A 385 14.24 -15.99 14.45
N TYR A 386 13.87 -16.30 13.21
CA TYR A 386 12.46 -16.27 12.80
C TYR A 386 12.06 -17.42 11.86
N GLU A 387 10.77 -17.71 11.85
CA GLU A 387 10.12 -18.64 10.91
C GLU A 387 10.01 -18.00 9.52
N ARG A 388 10.48 -18.69 8.48
CA ARG A 388 10.47 -18.23 7.09
C ARG A 388 9.97 -19.30 6.12
N GLY A 389 9.18 -18.87 5.13
CA GLY A 389 8.68 -19.69 4.04
C GLY A 389 7.60 -20.69 4.46
N SER A 390 6.97 -21.31 3.47
CA SER A 390 5.97 -22.36 3.66
C SER A 390 6.28 -23.54 2.75
N THR A 391 6.27 -24.77 3.28
CA THR A 391 6.58 -25.98 2.50
C THR A 391 5.54 -26.30 1.43
N ASP A 392 4.31 -25.78 1.56
CA ASP A 392 3.23 -25.98 0.59
C ASP A 392 2.70 -24.67 -0.04
N GLY A 393 3.30 -23.52 0.32
CA GLY A 393 2.89 -22.20 -0.13
C GLY A 393 1.48 -21.77 0.29
N LYS A 394 0.88 -22.48 1.25
CA LYS A 394 -0.52 -22.31 1.66
C LYS A 394 -0.68 -22.16 3.17
N SER A 395 0.05 -22.96 3.95
CA SER A 395 -0.11 -23.02 5.40
C SER A 395 0.99 -22.24 6.11
N ILE A 396 0.58 -21.31 6.97
CA ILE A 396 1.45 -20.57 7.89
C ILE A 396 2.06 -21.45 8.99
N TYR A 397 1.55 -22.68 9.18
CA TYR A 397 2.02 -23.62 10.19
C TYR A 397 3.04 -24.62 9.65
N ARG A 398 3.24 -24.64 8.32
CA ARG A 398 4.19 -25.51 7.63
C ARG A 398 5.45 -24.73 7.28
N THR A 399 6.14 -24.26 8.30
CA THR A 399 7.36 -23.44 8.18
C THR A 399 8.39 -24.13 7.31
N GLY A 400 8.91 -23.43 6.30
CA GLY A 400 9.94 -23.96 5.42
C GLY A 400 11.33 -23.95 6.06
N ARG A 401 11.67 -22.88 6.78
CA ARG A 401 12.99 -22.63 7.34
C ARG A 401 12.93 -21.85 8.66
N LEU A 402 13.93 -22.05 9.51
CA LEU A 402 14.25 -21.11 10.58
C LEU A 402 15.54 -20.37 10.22
N THR A 403 15.48 -19.04 10.19
CA THR A 403 16.53 -18.18 9.67
C THR A 403 16.99 -17.21 10.76
N VAL A 404 18.30 -17.08 10.96
CA VAL A 404 18.87 -15.98 11.76
C VAL A 404 19.26 -14.85 10.82
N ALA A 405 18.70 -13.66 11.06
CA ALA A 405 19.13 -12.42 10.45
C ALA A 405 20.02 -11.63 11.41
N ARG A 406 21.08 -11.01 10.88
CA ARG A 406 21.99 -10.09 11.58
C ARG A 406 21.92 -8.73 10.90
N PHE A 407 21.68 -7.68 11.65
CA PHE A 407 21.61 -6.30 11.17
C PHE A 407 21.81 -5.34 12.34
N ASP A 408 21.93 -4.04 12.09
CA ASP A 408 22.12 -3.03 13.13
C ASP A 408 21.04 -1.93 13.07
N GLU A 409 21.14 -0.95 13.96
CA GLU A 409 20.26 0.23 13.97
C GLU A 409 20.30 0.98 12.63
N ALA A 410 21.46 1.06 11.98
CA ALA A 410 21.62 1.75 10.71
C ALA A 410 20.82 1.06 9.61
N TRP A 411 20.83 -0.28 9.54
CA TRP A 411 20.01 -1.03 8.60
C TRP A 411 18.52 -0.80 8.82
N VAL A 412 18.01 -0.84 10.07
CA VAL A 412 16.57 -0.60 10.30
C VAL A 412 16.18 0.84 9.93
N LYS A 413 17.10 1.81 10.11
CA LYS A 413 16.91 3.21 9.71
C LYS A 413 17.14 3.50 8.23
N ALA A 414 17.81 2.61 7.51
CA ALA A 414 18.30 2.93 6.18
C ALA A 414 17.12 3.22 5.26
N ALA A 415 17.27 4.28 4.46
CA ALA A 415 16.28 4.64 3.48
C ALA A 415 16.12 3.52 2.45
N HIS A 416 14.93 3.39 1.88
CA HIS A 416 14.81 2.67 0.62
C HIS A 416 15.40 3.55 -0.48
N GLU A 417 16.50 3.13 -1.07
CA GLU A 417 17.20 3.87 -2.11
C GLU A 417 16.89 3.29 -3.49
N ALA A 418 16.70 4.18 -4.46
CA ALA A 418 16.52 3.83 -5.86
C ALA A 418 17.15 4.89 -6.78
N ASP A 419 17.35 4.57 -8.05
CA ASP A 419 17.68 5.57 -9.05
C ASP A 419 16.48 6.48 -9.31
N VAL A 420 15.28 5.88 -9.40
CA VAL A 420 14.02 6.58 -9.68
C VAL A 420 12.95 6.18 -8.67
N CYS A 421 12.34 7.18 -8.03
CA CYS A 421 11.12 7.02 -7.25
C CYS A 421 9.92 7.57 -8.02
N VAL A 422 8.92 6.72 -8.27
CA VAL A 422 7.67 7.10 -8.93
C VAL A 422 6.58 7.17 -7.88
N TYR A 423 5.94 8.32 -7.72
CA TYR A 423 4.88 8.53 -6.72
C TYR A 423 3.50 8.58 -7.39
N GLY A 424 2.62 7.65 -7.00
CA GLY A 424 1.29 7.43 -7.56
C GLY A 424 1.29 6.32 -8.60
N ALA A 425 0.75 5.14 -8.29
CA ALA A 425 0.78 3.99 -9.19
C ALA A 425 -0.45 3.91 -10.10
N THR A 426 -0.79 5.06 -10.66
CA THR A 426 -1.72 5.21 -11.78
C THR A 426 -1.20 4.47 -13.02
N SER A 427 -1.98 4.45 -14.10
CA SER A 427 -1.50 3.89 -15.37
C SER A 427 -0.20 4.53 -15.86
N GLY A 428 -0.06 5.84 -15.71
CA GLY A 428 1.18 6.57 -15.96
C GLY A 428 2.32 6.12 -15.03
N GLY A 429 2.04 5.95 -13.74
CA GLY A 429 3.02 5.52 -12.74
C GLY A 429 3.63 4.16 -13.05
N VAL A 430 2.79 3.17 -13.37
CA VAL A 430 3.27 1.83 -13.74
C VAL A 430 4.11 1.89 -15.01
N VAL A 431 3.67 2.65 -16.02
CA VAL A 431 4.42 2.80 -17.28
C VAL A 431 5.77 3.49 -17.07
N ALA A 432 5.83 4.55 -16.26
CA ALA A 432 7.08 5.21 -15.90
C ALA A 432 8.04 4.25 -15.18
N ALA A 433 7.53 3.50 -14.20
CA ALA A 433 8.33 2.56 -13.43
C ALA A 433 8.91 1.43 -14.32
N VAL A 434 8.07 0.84 -15.18
CA VAL A 434 8.48 -0.19 -16.14
C VAL A 434 9.52 0.35 -17.13
N GLN A 435 9.34 1.56 -17.66
CA GLN A 435 10.31 2.16 -18.57
C GLN A 435 11.68 2.37 -17.90
N ALA A 436 11.69 2.97 -16.70
CA ALA A 436 12.94 3.21 -15.98
C ALA A 436 13.66 1.89 -15.65
N ALA A 437 12.93 0.87 -15.20
CA ALA A 437 13.49 -0.45 -14.93
C ALA A 437 14.04 -1.13 -16.20
N ARG A 438 13.33 -1.03 -17.33
CA ARG A 438 13.82 -1.51 -18.65
C ARG A 438 15.05 -0.74 -19.16
N MET A 439 15.29 0.46 -18.64
CA MET A 439 16.52 1.23 -18.86
C MET A 439 17.64 0.89 -17.85
N GLY A 440 17.46 -0.14 -17.01
CA GLY A 440 18.46 -0.62 -16.06
C GLY A 440 18.53 0.20 -14.77
N ARG A 441 17.48 0.97 -14.45
CA ARG A 441 17.39 1.73 -13.19
C ARG A 441 16.78 0.87 -12.09
N SER A 442 17.27 1.04 -10.87
CA SER A 442 16.53 0.60 -9.68
C SER A 442 15.33 1.52 -9.46
N VAL A 443 14.14 0.95 -9.24
CA VAL A 443 12.88 1.71 -9.18
C VAL A 443 12.06 1.33 -7.97
N ILE A 444 11.60 2.35 -7.25
CA ILE A 444 10.53 2.24 -6.25
C ILE A 444 9.28 2.92 -6.81
N LEU A 445 8.19 2.18 -6.94
CA LEU A 445 6.86 2.68 -7.28
C LEU A 445 6.02 2.74 -6.00
N VAL A 446 5.58 3.94 -5.63
CA VAL A 446 4.80 4.19 -4.41
C VAL A 446 3.32 4.37 -4.76
N GLU A 447 2.47 3.52 -4.21
CA GLU A 447 1.02 3.52 -4.39
C GLU A 447 0.33 3.96 -3.08
N PRO A 448 -0.30 5.15 -3.04
CA PRO A 448 -0.99 5.66 -1.84
C PRO A 448 -2.15 4.78 -1.36
N GLY A 449 -2.80 4.06 -2.28
CA GLY A 449 -3.80 3.04 -2.01
C GLY A 449 -3.26 1.65 -2.28
N ARG A 450 -4.07 0.78 -2.90
CA ARG A 450 -3.74 -0.64 -3.10
C ARG A 450 -3.61 -1.07 -4.54
N HIS A 451 -4.19 -0.34 -5.48
CA HIS A 451 -4.51 -0.87 -6.79
C HIS A 451 -3.66 -0.18 -7.86
N LEU A 452 -2.95 -0.97 -8.66
CA LEU A 452 -2.17 -0.42 -9.78
C LEU A 452 -3.08 -0.08 -10.94
N GLY A 453 -2.79 1.02 -11.65
CA GLY A 453 -3.45 1.40 -12.90
C GLY A 453 -4.46 2.54 -12.79
N GLY A 454 -4.71 3.07 -11.59
CA GLY A 454 -5.54 4.25 -11.39
C GLY A 454 -6.94 4.12 -11.99
N MET A 455 -7.36 5.09 -12.80
CA MET A 455 -8.71 5.12 -13.38
C MET A 455 -8.99 3.93 -14.30
N THR A 456 -7.98 3.43 -15.02
CA THR A 456 -8.14 2.30 -15.96
C THR A 456 -8.50 1.00 -15.24
N SER A 457 -7.86 0.70 -14.10
CA SER A 457 -8.20 -0.45 -13.25
C SER A 457 -9.32 -0.16 -12.25
N GLY A 458 -9.61 1.11 -12.00
CA GLY A 458 -10.60 1.56 -11.02
C GLY A 458 -11.96 1.95 -11.62
N GLY A 459 -12.27 1.52 -12.85
CA GLY A 459 -13.63 1.59 -13.43
C GLY A 459 -13.75 2.24 -14.81
N LEU A 460 -12.72 2.94 -15.30
CA LEU A 460 -12.71 3.49 -16.66
C LEU A 460 -12.43 2.38 -17.69
N SER A 461 -13.48 1.64 -18.06
CA SER A 461 -13.39 0.48 -18.93
C SER A 461 -13.54 0.79 -20.43
N ALA A 462 -14.23 1.87 -20.83
CA ALA A 462 -14.22 2.36 -22.20
C ALA A 462 -13.29 3.59 -22.29
N VAL A 463 -12.00 3.32 -22.49
CA VAL A 463 -10.95 4.35 -22.52
C VAL A 463 -11.04 5.20 -23.78
N ASP A 464 -10.96 6.51 -23.60
CA ASP A 464 -10.91 7.51 -24.66
C ASP A 464 -9.49 7.60 -25.27
N ILE A 465 -9.39 7.34 -26.57
CA ILE A 465 -8.16 7.43 -27.38
C ILE A 465 -8.58 8.08 -28.69
N GLY A 466 -8.04 9.25 -29.02
CA GLY A 466 -8.46 10.02 -30.19
C GLY A 466 -8.12 9.27 -31.48
N ASP A 467 -7.00 9.62 -32.10
CA ASP A 467 -6.47 8.83 -33.22
C ASP A 467 -5.49 7.77 -32.68
N PRO A 468 -5.75 6.47 -32.86
CA PRO A 468 -4.88 5.43 -32.30
C PRO A 468 -3.46 5.45 -32.88
N ARG A 469 -3.24 6.02 -34.06
CA ARG A 469 -1.91 6.16 -34.66
C ARG A 469 -1.02 7.12 -33.88
N SER A 470 -1.60 7.98 -33.03
CA SER A 470 -0.88 8.89 -32.16
C SER A 470 -0.29 8.23 -30.89
N ILE A 471 -0.68 7.00 -30.56
CA ILE A 471 -0.25 6.30 -29.34
C ILE A 471 0.81 5.26 -29.70
N GLY A 472 1.97 5.32 -29.06
CA GLY A 472 3.09 4.39 -29.25
C GLY A 472 3.62 3.82 -27.93
N GLY A 473 4.82 3.24 -27.98
CA GLY A 473 5.55 2.78 -26.79
C GLY A 473 4.81 1.78 -25.91
N ILE A 474 5.04 1.87 -24.61
CA ILE A 474 4.47 0.98 -23.60
C ILE A 474 2.94 1.14 -23.52
N ALA A 475 2.39 2.33 -23.78
CA ALA A 475 0.94 2.52 -23.86
C ALA A 475 0.33 1.60 -24.93
N ARG A 476 0.94 1.55 -26.12
CA ARG A 476 0.54 0.64 -27.21
C ARG A 476 0.72 -0.83 -26.81
N GLU A 477 1.84 -1.17 -26.16
CA GLU A 477 2.10 -2.52 -25.64
C GLU A 477 1.01 -2.97 -24.67
N TYR A 478 0.72 -2.17 -23.64
CA TYR A 478 -0.27 -2.44 -22.61
C TYR A 478 -1.63 -2.75 -23.23
N PHE A 479 -2.15 -1.85 -24.05
CA PHE A 479 -3.45 -2.04 -24.68
C PHE A 479 -3.48 -3.23 -25.64
N THR A 480 -2.37 -3.56 -26.31
CA THR A 480 -2.26 -4.75 -27.16
C THR A 480 -2.32 -6.03 -26.34
N ARG A 481 -1.57 -6.11 -25.23
CA ARG A 481 -1.60 -7.25 -24.30
C ARG A 481 -2.97 -7.41 -23.66
N LEU A 482 -3.60 -6.29 -23.29
CA LEU A 482 -4.88 -6.28 -22.60
C LEU A 482 -6.00 -6.87 -23.45
N VAL A 483 -6.13 -6.46 -24.71
CA VAL A 483 -7.18 -7.01 -25.58
C VAL A 483 -6.88 -8.44 -26.05
N ALA A 484 -5.60 -8.83 -26.09
CA ALA A 484 -5.19 -10.18 -26.41
C ALA A 484 -5.68 -11.20 -25.37
N ALA A 485 -5.89 -10.78 -24.12
CA ALA A 485 -6.54 -11.60 -23.08
C ALA A 485 -7.96 -12.05 -23.46
N TYR A 486 -8.60 -11.34 -24.41
CA TYR A 486 -9.92 -11.66 -24.95
C TYR A 486 -9.86 -12.22 -26.39
N GLY A 487 -8.67 -12.62 -26.87
CA GLY A 487 -8.48 -13.13 -28.23
C GLY A 487 -8.66 -12.06 -29.32
N LYS A 488 -8.59 -10.77 -28.98
CA LYS A 488 -8.73 -9.65 -29.93
C LYS A 488 -7.35 -9.13 -30.35
N GLN A 489 -7.30 -8.50 -31.53
CA GLN A 489 -6.12 -7.81 -32.05
C GLN A 489 -6.48 -6.39 -32.48
N LEU A 490 -5.56 -5.44 -32.28
CA LEU A 490 -5.77 -4.03 -32.62
C LEU A 490 -5.03 -3.65 -33.91
N ALA A 491 -5.73 -2.97 -34.81
CA ALA A 491 -5.16 -2.44 -36.03
C ALA A 491 -4.66 -0.99 -35.82
N TRP A 492 -3.48 -0.85 -35.20
CA TRP A 492 -2.90 0.47 -34.85
C TRP A 492 -2.58 1.40 -36.04
N ASN A 493 -2.54 0.87 -37.26
CA ASN A 493 -2.15 1.61 -38.46
C ASN A 493 -3.29 2.38 -39.15
N ARG A 494 -4.51 2.30 -38.62
CA ARG A 494 -5.70 2.96 -39.17
C ARG A 494 -6.59 3.46 -38.03
N PRO A 495 -7.44 4.48 -38.26
CA PRO A 495 -8.51 4.79 -37.32
C PRO A 495 -9.35 3.54 -37.04
N PHE A 496 -9.70 3.31 -35.78
CA PHE A 496 -10.56 2.18 -35.44
C PHE A 496 -11.96 2.37 -36.02
N GLN A 497 -12.52 1.29 -36.56
CA GLN A 497 -13.87 1.33 -37.11
C GLN A 497 -14.89 1.29 -35.96
N SER A 498 -15.68 2.36 -35.82
CA SER A 498 -16.81 2.38 -34.89
C SER A 498 -18.01 1.63 -35.51
N GLN A 499 -18.54 0.63 -34.79
CA GLN A 499 -19.80 -0.06 -35.13
C GLN A 499 -20.98 0.47 -34.30
N GLY A 500 -20.87 1.70 -33.74
CA GLY A 500 -21.68 2.20 -32.63
C GLY A 500 -20.95 2.09 -31.28
N GLY A 501 -21.31 2.93 -30.30
CA GLY A 501 -20.61 3.03 -29.00
C GLY A 501 -19.53 4.13 -28.92
N PRO A 502 -18.47 3.98 -28.11
CA PRO A 502 -17.35 4.94 -28.01
C PRO A 502 -16.65 5.15 -29.36
N ALA A 503 -15.85 6.22 -29.50
CA ALA A 503 -15.11 6.52 -30.74
C ALA A 503 -14.19 5.37 -31.20
N THR A 504 -13.82 4.49 -30.27
CA THR A 504 -13.01 3.29 -30.49
C THR A 504 -13.78 2.06 -31.01
N GLY A 505 -15.11 2.12 -31.08
CA GLY A 505 -15.94 0.98 -31.47
C GLY A 505 -15.91 -0.20 -30.49
N GLY A 506 -15.54 0.03 -29.22
CA GLY A 506 -15.38 -1.05 -28.23
C GLY A 506 -14.08 -1.84 -28.39
N ALA A 507 -13.10 -1.31 -29.14
CA ALA A 507 -11.77 -1.91 -29.30
C ALA A 507 -11.07 -2.20 -27.95
N TYR A 508 -11.44 -1.46 -26.90
CA TYR A 508 -10.88 -1.56 -25.55
C TYR A 508 -11.92 -1.82 -24.47
N SER A 509 -13.05 -2.46 -24.77
CA SER A 509 -13.99 -2.87 -23.71
C SER A 509 -13.32 -3.90 -22.80
N ILE A 510 -12.90 -3.46 -21.61
CA ILE A 510 -12.06 -4.22 -20.67
C ILE A 510 -12.70 -4.31 -19.29
N GLU A 511 -12.46 -5.43 -18.62
CA GLU A 511 -12.82 -5.58 -17.22
C GLU A 511 -11.75 -4.93 -16.33
N PRO A 512 -12.13 -4.08 -15.35
CA PRO A 512 -11.18 -3.35 -14.50
C PRO A 512 -10.16 -4.26 -13.81
N HIS A 513 -10.58 -5.41 -13.26
CA HIS A 513 -9.67 -6.35 -12.61
C HIS A 513 -8.67 -7.01 -13.59
N VAL A 514 -8.99 -7.11 -14.89
CA VAL A 514 -8.05 -7.61 -15.92
C VAL A 514 -6.97 -6.55 -16.19
N ALA A 515 -7.38 -5.28 -16.24
CA ALA A 515 -6.46 -4.15 -16.39
C ALA A 515 -5.47 -4.07 -15.21
N GLU A 516 -5.95 -4.22 -13.98
CA GLU A 516 -5.11 -4.25 -12.77
C GLU A 516 -4.07 -5.37 -12.83
N ARG A 517 -4.52 -6.63 -13.07
CA ARG A 517 -3.61 -7.77 -13.15
C ARG A 517 -2.51 -7.60 -14.19
N LEU A 518 -2.81 -6.96 -15.32
CA LEU A 518 -1.81 -6.72 -16.35
C LEU A 518 -0.77 -5.69 -15.89
N PHE A 519 -1.17 -4.64 -15.16
CA PHE A 519 -0.22 -3.70 -14.57
C PHE A 519 0.68 -4.37 -13.52
N ASP A 520 0.10 -5.19 -12.64
CA ASP A 520 0.86 -5.99 -11.67
C ASP A 520 1.89 -6.88 -12.37
N GLN A 521 1.46 -7.58 -13.43
CA GLN A 521 2.32 -8.43 -14.23
C GLN A 521 3.47 -7.63 -14.87
N MET A 522 3.17 -6.48 -15.48
CA MET A 522 4.18 -5.65 -16.14
C MET A 522 5.22 -5.10 -15.15
N ALA A 523 4.77 -4.65 -13.97
CA ALA A 523 5.67 -4.18 -12.91
C ALA A 523 6.58 -5.31 -12.40
N ALA A 524 6.00 -6.49 -12.16
CA ALA A 524 6.76 -7.67 -11.71
C ALA A 524 7.75 -8.17 -12.76
N GLU A 525 7.35 -8.25 -14.03
CA GLU A 525 8.22 -8.62 -15.16
C GLU A 525 9.43 -7.69 -15.29
N ALA A 526 9.26 -6.40 -14.95
CA ALA A 526 10.32 -5.41 -15.00
C ALA A 526 11.19 -5.35 -13.72
N GLY A 527 10.84 -6.10 -12.67
CA GLY A 527 11.56 -6.07 -11.39
C GLY A 527 11.37 -4.78 -10.58
N VAL A 528 10.22 -4.11 -10.74
CA VAL A 528 9.89 -2.88 -9.98
C VAL A 528 9.54 -3.24 -8.53
N VAL A 529 10.11 -2.51 -7.57
CA VAL A 529 9.69 -2.58 -6.16
C VAL A 529 8.44 -1.74 -5.98
N VAL A 530 7.33 -2.36 -5.55
CA VAL A 530 6.04 -1.67 -5.38
C VAL A 530 5.70 -1.55 -3.89
N LEU A 531 5.57 -0.33 -3.39
CA LEU A 531 5.13 -0.02 -2.03
C LEU A 531 3.65 0.38 -2.05
N ARG A 532 2.77 -0.47 -1.54
CA ARG A 532 1.32 -0.21 -1.45
C ARG A 532 0.95 0.34 -0.08
N ASP A 533 -0.23 0.94 0.01
CA ASP A 533 -0.78 1.57 1.21
C ASP A 533 0.21 2.58 1.82
N THR A 534 0.94 3.31 0.95
CA THR A 534 2.07 4.14 1.36
C THR A 534 1.84 5.58 0.91
N ARG A 535 1.43 6.45 1.83
CA ARG A 535 1.03 7.83 1.51
C ARG A 535 2.16 8.82 1.76
N LEU A 536 2.18 9.93 1.03
CA LEU A 536 3.20 10.96 1.18
C LEU A 536 2.87 11.80 2.43
N GLN A 537 3.88 11.99 3.28
CA GLN A 537 3.79 12.87 4.43
C GLN A 537 4.56 14.17 4.20
N SER A 538 5.80 14.10 3.74
CA SER A 538 6.62 15.29 3.46
C SER A 538 7.73 15.03 2.44
N VAL A 539 8.30 16.10 1.92
CA VAL A 539 9.44 16.07 0.99
C VAL A 539 10.64 16.73 1.67
N ASP A 540 11.78 16.05 1.70
CA ASP A 540 13.05 16.57 2.18
C ASP A 540 13.84 17.13 0.98
N LYS A 541 14.26 18.40 1.04
CA LYS A 541 15.03 19.08 -0.02
C LYS A 541 16.34 19.67 0.49
N GLU A 542 17.35 19.65 -0.38
CA GLU A 542 18.56 20.46 -0.28
C GLU A 542 18.58 21.46 -1.45
N GLY A 543 18.38 22.74 -1.14
CA GLY A 543 18.14 23.75 -2.18
C GLY A 543 16.92 23.40 -3.04
N THR A 544 17.14 23.24 -4.35
CA THR A 544 16.13 22.84 -5.34
C THR A 544 16.03 21.33 -5.54
N ARG A 545 16.89 20.53 -4.91
CA ARG A 545 16.92 19.08 -5.10
C ARG A 545 16.12 18.35 -4.04
N ILE A 546 15.24 17.43 -4.44
CA ILE A 546 14.63 16.46 -3.54
C ILE A 546 15.69 15.43 -3.17
N ILE A 547 15.95 15.27 -1.88
CA ILE A 547 16.88 14.25 -1.36
C ILE A 547 16.13 13.02 -0.83
N GLY A 548 14.84 13.15 -0.52
CA GLY A 548 13.98 12.03 -0.14
C GLY A 548 12.53 12.45 0.11
N ILE A 549 11.64 11.48 0.17
CA ILE A 549 10.25 11.65 0.60
C ILE A 549 9.99 10.81 1.84
N ARG A 550 9.18 11.33 2.76
CA ARG A 550 8.74 10.63 3.97
C ARG A 550 7.31 10.17 3.80
N THR A 551 7.04 8.96 4.24
CA THR A 551 5.72 8.34 4.14
C THR A 551 5.04 8.30 5.49
N ASP A 552 3.71 8.19 5.50
CA ASP A 552 2.88 8.22 6.71
C ASP A 552 3.11 7.03 7.66
N ASP A 553 3.73 5.96 7.17
CA ASP A 553 4.18 4.80 7.94
C ASP A 553 5.64 4.89 8.43
N GLY A 554 6.27 6.07 8.27
CA GLY A 554 7.58 6.42 8.81
C GLY A 554 8.79 6.07 7.92
N ARG A 555 8.58 5.52 6.71
CA ARG A 555 9.69 5.23 5.79
C ARG A 555 10.27 6.51 5.21
N LEU A 556 11.59 6.47 4.96
CA LEU A 556 12.30 7.45 4.16
C LEU A 556 12.68 6.82 2.84
N LEU A 557 12.19 7.37 1.73
CA LEU A 557 12.50 6.91 0.38
C LEU A 557 13.44 7.91 -0.28
N ARG A 558 14.63 7.46 -0.71
CA ARG A 558 15.61 8.29 -1.41
C ARG A 558 15.71 7.88 -2.86
N ALA A 559 15.81 8.86 -3.74
CA ALA A 559 16.09 8.60 -5.14
C ALA A 559 16.87 9.73 -5.80
N ARG A 560 17.55 9.41 -6.91
CA ARG A 560 18.25 10.42 -7.71
C ARG A 560 17.25 11.30 -8.46
N MET A 561 16.17 10.70 -8.96
CA MET A 561 15.07 11.35 -9.68
C MET A 561 13.71 10.93 -9.12
N PHE A 562 12.75 11.86 -9.19
CA PHE A 562 11.38 11.65 -8.77
C PHE A 562 10.42 11.91 -9.93
N ILE A 563 9.33 11.14 -9.99
CA ILE A 563 8.27 11.32 -10.98
C ILE A 563 6.92 11.34 -10.24
N ASP A 564 6.18 12.44 -10.37
CA ASP A 564 4.81 12.55 -9.88
C ASP A 564 3.82 12.12 -10.98
N THR A 565 3.18 10.98 -10.71
CA THR A 565 2.16 10.37 -11.54
C THR A 565 0.82 10.27 -10.81
N THR A 566 0.61 11.07 -9.75
CA THR A 566 -0.70 11.21 -9.12
C THR A 566 -1.64 12.04 -9.99
N TYR A 567 -2.95 11.83 -9.86
CA TYR A 567 -3.94 12.65 -10.56
C TYR A 567 -4.03 14.07 -9.97
N GLU A 568 -3.60 14.22 -8.73
CA GLU A 568 -3.70 15.41 -7.91
C GLU A 568 -2.46 16.32 -7.98
N GLY A 569 -1.29 15.78 -8.37
CA GLY A 569 -0.01 16.47 -8.31
C GLY A 569 0.52 16.64 -6.89
N ASP A 570 0.38 15.61 -6.05
CA ASP A 570 0.67 15.69 -4.62
C ASP A 570 2.17 15.81 -4.32
N LEU A 571 3.03 15.07 -5.02
CA LEU A 571 4.48 15.17 -4.82
C LEU A 571 5.00 16.51 -5.36
N MET A 572 4.48 16.97 -6.49
CA MET A 572 4.74 18.29 -7.05
C MET A 572 4.42 19.39 -6.06
N ALA A 573 3.21 19.38 -5.48
CA ALA A 573 2.78 20.38 -4.52
C ALA A 573 3.66 20.34 -3.25
N ALA A 574 3.94 19.15 -2.71
CA ALA A 574 4.77 18.98 -1.52
C ALA A 574 6.24 19.39 -1.74
N ALA A 575 6.74 19.30 -2.98
CA ALA A 575 8.08 19.76 -3.37
C ALA A 575 8.19 21.29 -3.54
N GLY A 576 7.08 22.03 -3.40
CA GLY A 576 7.02 23.49 -3.54
C GLY A 576 7.09 23.98 -4.99
N VAL A 577 6.69 23.15 -5.95
CA VAL A 577 6.58 23.55 -7.37
C VAL A 577 5.33 24.41 -7.57
N SER A 578 5.43 25.44 -8.41
CA SER A 578 4.29 26.32 -8.71
C SER A 578 3.19 25.58 -9.47
N TYR A 579 1.95 25.75 -9.03
CA TYR A 579 0.76 25.20 -9.69
C TYR A 579 -0.44 26.14 -9.61
N THR A 580 -1.48 25.83 -10.37
CA THR A 580 -2.77 26.52 -10.36
C THR A 580 -3.93 25.54 -10.22
N LEU A 581 -4.99 26.00 -9.54
CA LEU A 581 -6.33 25.40 -9.50
C LEU A 581 -7.39 26.33 -10.11
N THR A 582 -6.94 27.45 -10.68
CA THR A 582 -7.79 28.48 -11.28
C THR A 582 -7.98 28.16 -12.76
N ARG A 583 -9.19 28.30 -13.27
CA ARG A 583 -9.43 28.39 -14.72
C ARG A 583 -9.01 29.78 -15.15
N GLU A 584 -7.94 29.85 -15.93
CA GLU A 584 -7.26 31.10 -16.23
C GLU A 584 -8.13 32.01 -17.10
N ALA A 585 -7.97 33.34 -16.95
CA ALA A 585 -8.73 34.27 -17.79
C ALA A 585 -8.33 34.09 -19.27
N ASN A 586 -9.27 34.32 -20.19
CA ASN A 586 -9.00 34.32 -21.63
C ASN A 586 -7.82 35.22 -22.00
N ALA A 587 -7.71 36.39 -21.36
CA ALA A 587 -6.62 37.34 -21.59
C ALA A 587 -5.24 36.83 -21.16
N GLN A 588 -5.14 35.85 -20.26
CA GLN A 588 -3.86 35.35 -19.74
C GLN A 588 -3.04 34.63 -20.81
N TYR A 589 -3.70 33.83 -21.65
CA TYR A 589 -3.06 33.03 -22.71
C TYR A 589 -3.66 33.26 -24.10
N GLY A 590 -4.52 34.26 -24.25
CA GLY A 590 -5.23 34.55 -25.51
C GLY A 590 -6.20 33.45 -25.92
N GLU A 591 -6.83 32.77 -24.96
CA GLU A 591 -7.74 31.64 -25.19
C GLU A 591 -9.20 32.10 -25.32
N SER A 592 -10.06 31.23 -25.83
CA SER A 592 -11.50 31.51 -26.00
C SER A 592 -12.38 30.71 -25.04
N TYR A 593 -11.94 29.51 -24.65
CA TYR A 593 -12.72 28.58 -23.83
C TYR A 593 -12.27 28.52 -22.37
N ASN A 594 -11.32 29.36 -21.95
CA ASN A 594 -10.82 29.36 -20.58
C ASN A 594 -11.65 30.32 -19.69
N GLY A 595 -11.44 30.26 -18.38
CA GLY A 595 -12.17 31.07 -17.41
C GLY A 595 -13.64 30.67 -17.31
N VAL A 596 -14.48 31.60 -16.84
CA VAL A 596 -15.94 31.44 -16.82
C VAL A 596 -16.43 31.25 -18.25
N HIS A 597 -17.17 30.17 -18.49
CA HIS A 597 -17.65 29.85 -19.82
C HIS A 597 -19.14 29.49 -19.84
N TYR A 598 -19.87 30.19 -20.70
CA TYR A 598 -21.24 29.94 -21.11
C TYR A 598 -21.26 29.75 -22.62
N THR A 599 -21.73 28.60 -23.11
CA THR A 599 -21.88 28.45 -24.56
C THR A 599 -23.16 29.14 -25.04
N GLU A 600 -23.09 29.91 -26.14
CA GLU A 600 -24.28 30.44 -26.85
C GLU A 600 -25.20 29.32 -27.40
N LYS A 601 -24.67 28.10 -27.54
CA LYS A 601 -25.35 26.92 -28.10
C LYS A 601 -26.33 26.25 -27.11
N TYR A 602 -26.53 26.80 -25.92
CA TYR A 602 -27.51 26.33 -24.93
C TYR A 602 -28.88 27.04 -25.03
N ARG A 603 -29.29 27.47 -26.23
CA ARG A 603 -30.74 27.55 -26.52
C ARG A 603 -31.33 26.15 -26.35
N PRO A 604 -32.50 25.98 -25.68
CA PRO A 604 -33.17 24.68 -25.60
C PRO A 604 -33.24 24.07 -27.00
N ARG A 605 -32.61 22.90 -27.18
CA ARG A 605 -32.51 22.24 -28.49
C ARG A 605 -33.83 21.56 -28.81
N LEU A 606 -34.90 22.29 -29.07
CA LEU A 606 -36.24 21.72 -29.27
C LEU A 606 -36.33 20.81 -30.52
N ASP A 607 -35.29 20.79 -31.37
CA ASP A 607 -35.17 20.10 -32.66
C ASP A 607 -34.37 18.78 -32.63
N HIS A 608 -34.26 18.12 -31.47
CA HIS A 608 -33.56 16.83 -31.36
C HIS A 608 -34.36 15.72 -32.08
N LYS A 609 -33.73 15.07 -33.08
CA LYS A 609 -34.30 13.90 -33.79
C LYS A 609 -34.32 12.66 -32.89
N MET A 610 -35.19 11.71 -33.20
CA MET A 610 -35.20 10.40 -32.54
C MET A 610 -33.83 9.70 -32.70
N PRO A 611 -33.20 9.23 -31.62
CA PRO A 611 -31.91 8.55 -31.66
C PRO A 611 -32.00 7.16 -32.29
N GLY A 612 -30.91 6.72 -32.92
CA GLY A 612 -30.76 5.35 -33.39
C GLY A 612 -30.49 4.34 -32.27
N ALA A 613 -30.31 3.07 -32.62
CA ALA A 613 -30.05 1.98 -31.67
C ALA A 613 -28.82 2.21 -30.77
N ASN A 614 -27.85 3.01 -31.23
CA ASN A 614 -26.64 3.37 -30.48
C ASN A 614 -26.78 4.64 -29.61
N GLY A 615 -27.99 5.21 -29.49
CA GLY A 615 -28.26 6.39 -28.66
C GLY A 615 -27.77 7.70 -29.27
N ARG A 616 -27.35 7.69 -30.55
CA ARG A 616 -26.90 8.88 -31.28
C ARG A 616 -27.90 9.30 -32.35
N VAL A 617 -27.91 10.58 -32.66
CA VAL A 617 -28.63 11.15 -33.82
C VAL A 617 -27.70 11.34 -35.03
N PRO A 618 -28.25 11.46 -36.24
CA PRO A 618 -27.46 11.85 -37.42
C PRO A 618 -26.69 13.15 -37.15
N GLY A 619 -25.35 13.09 -37.19
CA GLY A 619 -24.46 14.17 -36.73
C GLY A 619 -23.63 13.84 -35.48
N GLY A 620 -23.83 12.67 -34.87
CA GLY A 620 -22.94 12.10 -33.85
C GLY A 620 -23.21 12.52 -32.41
N GLN A 621 -24.13 13.46 -32.19
CA GLN A 621 -24.58 13.85 -30.86
C GLN A 621 -25.36 12.72 -30.19
N GLY A 622 -25.16 12.53 -28.87
CA GLY A 622 -25.92 11.57 -28.09
C GLY A 622 -27.13 12.18 -27.38
N VAL A 623 -28.09 11.32 -27.04
CA VAL A 623 -29.25 11.68 -26.20
C VAL A 623 -28.86 12.21 -24.81
N TRP A 624 -27.69 11.81 -24.33
CA TRP A 624 -27.10 12.24 -23.06
C TRP A 624 -26.71 13.73 -23.03
N ASP A 625 -26.66 14.41 -24.18
CA ASP A 625 -26.35 15.85 -24.29
C ASP A 625 -27.59 16.76 -24.32
N ARG A 626 -28.79 16.20 -24.06
CA ARG A 626 -30.07 16.91 -24.00
C ARG A 626 -30.11 17.88 -22.81
N ASP A 627 -30.62 19.11 -23.00
CA ASP A 627 -30.64 20.15 -21.96
C ASP A 627 -31.82 21.14 -22.16
N PHE A 628 -32.29 21.75 -21.06
CA PHE A 628 -33.44 22.66 -21.01
C PHE A 628 -33.24 23.81 -20.02
N PRO A 629 -33.92 24.97 -20.20
CA PRO A 629 -33.98 26.04 -19.21
C PRO A 629 -34.83 25.61 -18.00
N LEU A 630 -34.22 24.96 -17.03
CA LEU A 630 -34.91 24.45 -15.84
C LEU A 630 -35.01 25.52 -14.76
N ASP A 631 -36.14 25.56 -14.05
CA ASP A 631 -36.34 26.43 -12.90
C ASP A 631 -35.43 26.00 -11.73
N PRO A 632 -34.67 26.92 -11.10
CA PRO A 632 -33.68 26.59 -10.07
C PRO A 632 -34.23 26.59 -8.65
N TYR A 633 -35.49 26.96 -8.42
CA TYR A 633 -36.04 27.26 -7.09
C TYR A 633 -36.88 26.12 -6.53
N VAL A 634 -36.97 26.01 -5.20
CA VAL A 634 -37.75 24.96 -4.51
C VAL A 634 -39.22 25.03 -4.94
N VAL A 635 -39.79 26.24 -4.97
CA VAL A 635 -41.10 26.51 -5.57
C VAL A 635 -40.87 27.15 -6.95
N PRO A 636 -41.36 26.53 -8.05
CA PRO A 636 -41.17 27.06 -9.39
C PRO A 636 -41.60 28.53 -9.51
N GLY A 637 -40.72 29.36 -10.09
CA GLY A 637 -40.93 30.78 -10.35
C GLY A 637 -40.76 31.69 -9.13
N ASP A 638 -40.46 31.15 -7.94
CA ASP A 638 -40.33 31.93 -6.71
C ASP A 638 -38.89 31.90 -6.15
N PRO A 639 -38.08 32.94 -6.41
CA PRO A 639 -36.73 33.05 -5.87
C PRO A 639 -36.65 33.06 -4.34
N SER A 640 -37.72 33.46 -3.65
CA SER A 640 -37.75 33.52 -2.20
C SER A 640 -37.87 32.14 -1.54
N SER A 641 -38.25 31.11 -2.30
CA SER A 641 -38.36 29.73 -1.83
C SER A 641 -37.02 29.03 -1.62
N GLY A 642 -35.91 29.66 -2.02
CA GLY A 642 -34.57 29.09 -1.99
C GLY A 642 -34.24 28.25 -3.22
N LEU A 643 -32.96 27.89 -3.37
CA LEU A 643 -32.47 27.09 -4.49
C LEU A 643 -32.69 25.59 -4.28
N LEU A 644 -32.86 24.86 -5.39
CA LEU A 644 -32.81 23.41 -5.40
C LEU A 644 -31.44 22.90 -4.94
N PRO A 645 -31.37 21.69 -4.36
CA PRO A 645 -30.09 21.03 -4.09
C PRO A 645 -29.19 21.01 -5.33
N LEU A 646 -27.87 21.12 -5.11
CA LEU A 646 -26.84 21.13 -6.15
C LEU A 646 -26.86 22.33 -7.11
N VAL A 647 -27.72 23.34 -6.87
CA VAL A 647 -27.62 24.66 -7.51
C VAL A 647 -26.91 25.60 -6.54
N SER A 648 -25.77 26.12 -6.97
CA SER A 648 -24.95 27.06 -6.20
C SER A 648 -25.54 28.46 -6.26
N SER A 649 -25.56 29.14 -5.12
CA SER A 649 -25.83 30.58 -5.03
C SER A 649 -24.58 31.38 -5.41
N GLY A 650 -24.75 32.67 -5.71
CA GLY A 650 -23.65 33.59 -5.98
C GLY A 650 -23.68 34.16 -7.40
N ASP A 651 -22.70 35.04 -7.68
CA ASP A 651 -22.56 35.71 -8.97
C ASP A 651 -22.23 34.68 -10.07
N PRO A 652 -22.98 34.68 -11.20
CA PRO A 652 -22.59 33.91 -12.38
C PRO A 652 -21.13 34.18 -12.79
N GLY A 653 -20.68 35.42 -12.73
CA GLY A 653 -19.39 35.86 -13.26
C GLY A 653 -19.46 36.22 -14.75
N THR A 654 -18.38 36.81 -15.26
CA THR A 654 -18.32 37.29 -16.65
C THR A 654 -17.57 36.32 -17.54
N GLN A 655 -18.12 36.04 -18.74
CA GLN A 655 -17.48 35.21 -19.76
C GLN A 655 -16.00 35.57 -19.96
N GLY A 656 -15.12 34.58 -19.83
CA GLY A 656 -13.68 34.72 -20.06
C GLY A 656 -12.88 35.29 -18.88
N GLU A 657 -13.51 35.66 -17.77
CA GLU A 657 -12.78 36.02 -16.53
C GLU A 657 -12.26 34.77 -15.81
N ALA A 658 -11.16 34.93 -15.08
CA ALA A 658 -10.60 33.84 -14.29
C ALA A 658 -11.60 33.39 -13.21
N ALA A 659 -11.67 32.08 -12.96
CA ALA A 659 -12.58 31.54 -11.95
C ALA A 659 -12.01 30.29 -11.26
N PRO A 660 -12.34 30.06 -9.98
CA PRO A 660 -11.91 28.86 -9.28
C PRO A 660 -12.70 27.62 -9.75
N GLY A 661 -12.23 26.46 -9.28
CA GLY A 661 -12.91 25.19 -9.41
C GLY A 661 -12.37 24.32 -10.54
N VAL A 662 -12.41 23.01 -10.29
CA VAL A 662 -12.06 21.97 -11.24
C VAL A 662 -13.32 21.27 -11.77
N MET A 663 -13.18 20.51 -12.85
CA MET A 663 -14.28 19.71 -13.39
C MET A 663 -14.96 18.81 -12.36
N ALA A 664 -16.28 18.64 -12.49
CA ALA A 664 -17.03 17.68 -11.69
C ALA A 664 -16.46 16.25 -11.81
N TYR A 665 -16.34 15.57 -10.68
CA TYR A 665 -15.93 14.17 -10.62
C TYR A 665 -17.15 13.25 -10.56
N CYS A 666 -16.91 11.98 -10.88
CA CYS A 666 -17.87 10.89 -10.75
C CYS A 666 -17.11 9.57 -10.53
N PHE A 667 -17.84 8.48 -10.31
CA PHE A 667 -17.30 7.14 -10.57
C PHE A 667 -17.61 6.72 -12.01
N ARG A 668 -16.66 6.07 -12.67
CA ARG A 668 -16.96 5.25 -13.85
C ARG A 668 -17.38 3.88 -13.37
N LEU A 669 -18.68 3.60 -13.49
CA LEU A 669 -19.26 2.42 -12.85
C LEU A 669 -19.16 1.22 -13.81
N CYS A 670 -18.47 0.16 -13.37
CA CYS A 670 -18.65 -1.16 -13.97
C CYS A 670 -19.88 -1.80 -13.32
N LEU A 671 -20.96 -1.98 -14.08
CA LEU A 671 -22.20 -2.63 -13.64
C LEU A 671 -22.42 -3.94 -14.39
N SER A 672 -23.17 -4.86 -13.79
CA SER A 672 -23.45 -6.17 -14.37
C SER A 672 -24.95 -6.39 -14.57
N THR A 673 -25.30 -7.13 -15.63
CA THR A 673 -26.64 -7.69 -15.87
C THR A 673 -26.73 -9.18 -15.59
N ALA A 674 -25.65 -9.81 -15.12
CA ALA A 674 -25.61 -11.22 -14.78
C ALA A 674 -26.58 -11.58 -13.64
N GLU A 675 -26.90 -12.87 -13.52
CA GLU A 675 -27.81 -13.38 -12.48
C GLU A 675 -27.26 -13.20 -11.06
N ASP A 676 -25.94 -13.25 -10.90
CA ASP A 676 -25.21 -13.14 -9.62
C ASP A 676 -24.90 -11.70 -9.20
N ARG A 677 -25.33 -10.70 -9.99
CA ARG A 677 -25.11 -9.29 -9.68
C ARG A 677 -25.66 -8.92 -8.31
N LYS A 678 -24.93 -8.08 -7.57
CA LYS A 678 -25.34 -7.58 -6.26
C LYS A 678 -26.26 -6.37 -6.44
N PRO A 679 -27.31 -6.21 -5.61
CA PRO A 679 -28.17 -5.04 -5.67
C PRO A 679 -27.41 -3.77 -5.28
N ILE A 680 -27.79 -2.64 -5.89
CA ILE A 680 -27.29 -1.32 -5.48
C ILE A 680 -28.29 -0.72 -4.49
N ALA A 681 -27.93 -0.72 -3.20
CA ALA A 681 -28.72 -0.08 -2.17
C ALA A 681 -28.61 1.46 -2.27
N PRO A 682 -29.70 2.22 -1.97
CA PRO A 682 -29.62 3.66 -1.80
C PRO A 682 -28.73 4.03 -0.61
N PRO A 683 -28.23 5.28 -0.54
CA PRO A 683 -27.48 5.74 0.62
C PRO A 683 -28.40 5.84 1.87
N PRO A 684 -27.85 5.74 3.09
CA PRO A 684 -28.64 5.75 4.33
C PRO A 684 -29.53 7.00 4.52
N ASP A 685 -29.10 8.12 3.97
CA ASP A 685 -29.72 9.44 4.03
C ASP A 685 -30.45 9.81 2.73
N TYR A 686 -30.81 8.82 1.91
CA TYR A 686 -31.48 9.02 0.62
C TYR A 686 -32.71 9.93 0.73
N SER A 687 -32.76 10.94 -0.15
CA SER A 687 -33.91 11.82 -0.33
C SER A 687 -34.17 12.07 -1.81
N PRO A 688 -35.39 11.82 -2.33
CA PRO A 688 -35.72 12.13 -3.73
C PRO A 688 -35.64 13.63 -4.03
N LYS A 689 -35.71 14.50 -3.01
CA LYS A 689 -35.55 15.96 -3.15
C LYS A 689 -34.18 16.35 -3.72
N GLN A 690 -33.14 15.55 -3.46
CA GLN A 690 -31.79 15.75 -4.02
C GLN A 690 -31.79 15.70 -5.56
N TYR A 691 -32.76 14.99 -6.15
CA TYR A 691 -32.87 14.73 -7.59
C TYR A 691 -34.01 15.52 -8.24
N GLU A 692 -34.54 16.55 -7.58
CA GLU A 692 -35.64 17.37 -8.11
C GLU A 692 -35.29 18.01 -9.46
N LEU A 693 -34.04 18.42 -9.66
CA LEU A 693 -33.58 18.93 -10.95
C LEU A 693 -33.65 17.86 -12.06
N VAL A 694 -33.39 16.60 -11.73
CA VAL A 694 -33.54 15.45 -12.65
C VAL A 694 -35.02 15.23 -12.98
N ALA A 695 -35.92 15.37 -11.99
CA ALA A 695 -37.36 15.28 -12.22
C ALA A 695 -37.86 16.37 -13.18
N ARG A 696 -37.42 17.62 -12.97
CA ARG A 696 -37.78 18.74 -13.86
C ARG A 696 -37.24 18.56 -15.28
N PHE A 697 -36.04 17.99 -15.41
CA PHE A 697 -35.49 17.61 -16.70
C PHE A 697 -36.34 16.55 -17.42
N ILE A 698 -36.82 15.53 -16.69
CA ILE A 698 -37.75 14.52 -17.21
C ILE A 698 -39.04 15.17 -17.71
N ASP A 699 -39.66 16.03 -16.89
CA ASP A 699 -40.91 16.70 -17.26
C ASP A 699 -40.73 17.53 -18.55
N ALA A 700 -39.60 18.24 -18.69
CA ALA A 700 -39.27 19.00 -19.89
C ALA A 700 -39.07 18.10 -21.12
N CYS A 701 -38.38 16.96 -20.98
CA CYS A 701 -38.24 15.96 -22.02
C CYS A 701 -39.60 15.42 -22.49
N LEU A 702 -40.47 15.03 -21.55
CA LEU A 702 -41.78 14.48 -21.86
C LEU A 702 -42.70 15.52 -22.51
N ALA A 703 -42.65 16.78 -22.05
CA ALA A 703 -43.37 17.88 -22.67
C ALA A 703 -42.91 18.16 -24.12
N ASN A 704 -41.64 17.88 -24.43
CA ASN A 704 -41.13 17.94 -25.81
C ASN A 704 -41.51 16.71 -26.67
N GLY A 705 -42.10 15.67 -26.07
CA GLY A 705 -42.42 14.42 -26.76
C GLY A 705 -41.21 13.47 -26.91
N ASP A 706 -40.19 13.60 -26.06
CA ASP A 706 -39.05 12.69 -26.05
C ASP A 706 -39.46 11.30 -25.50
N ASP A 707 -39.11 10.22 -26.20
CA ASP A 707 -39.26 8.84 -25.72
C ASP A 707 -37.99 8.42 -24.96
N MET A 708 -38.02 8.60 -23.64
CA MET A 708 -36.83 8.47 -22.79
C MET A 708 -36.51 7.02 -22.43
N ASP A 709 -35.23 6.67 -22.52
CA ASP A 709 -34.65 5.48 -21.88
C ASP A 709 -33.43 5.83 -21.00
N LEU A 710 -32.78 4.82 -20.43
CA LEU A 710 -31.68 5.00 -19.48
C LEU A 710 -30.50 5.82 -20.05
N ARG A 711 -30.32 5.85 -21.38
CA ARG A 711 -29.22 6.55 -22.05
C ARG A 711 -29.26 8.08 -21.87
N TRP A 712 -30.40 8.65 -21.44
CA TRP A 712 -30.55 10.06 -21.14
C TRP A 712 -29.85 10.46 -19.83
N PHE A 713 -29.62 9.49 -18.94
CA PHE A 713 -29.01 9.70 -17.62
C PHE A 713 -27.60 9.10 -17.52
N SER A 714 -27.29 8.12 -18.37
CA SER A 714 -25.96 7.52 -18.45
C SER A 714 -25.67 6.93 -19.82
N LYS A 715 -24.54 7.34 -20.43
CA LYS A 715 -23.94 6.59 -21.53
C LYS A 715 -23.41 5.29 -20.95
N HIS A 716 -23.88 4.16 -21.46
CA HIS A 716 -23.40 2.85 -21.01
C HIS A 716 -23.02 1.96 -22.19
N ASP A 717 -21.82 1.40 -22.13
CA ASP A 717 -21.23 0.60 -23.21
C ASP A 717 -20.98 -0.83 -22.74
N PRO A 718 -21.23 -1.86 -23.57
CA PRO A 718 -21.05 -3.25 -23.16
C PRO A 718 -19.57 -3.60 -22.98
N LEU A 719 -19.31 -4.41 -21.96
CA LEU A 719 -18.03 -5.04 -21.62
C LEU A 719 -18.16 -6.57 -21.72
N PRO A 720 -17.06 -7.32 -21.72
CA PRO A 720 -17.10 -8.78 -21.60
C PRO A 720 -17.89 -9.26 -20.37
N ASN A 721 -18.39 -10.49 -20.42
CA ASN A 721 -19.03 -11.19 -19.29
C ASN A 721 -20.23 -10.46 -18.66
N ASP A 722 -21.16 -9.99 -19.50
CA ASP A 722 -22.41 -9.33 -19.09
C ASP A 722 -22.22 -8.06 -18.24
N LYS A 723 -21.05 -7.42 -18.37
CA LYS A 723 -20.69 -6.16 -17.71
C LYS A 723 -20.87 -4.97 -18.63
N TRP A 724 -20.90 -3.79 -18.04
CA TRP A 724 -21.22 -2.53 -18.69
C TRP A 724 -20.46 -1.39 -18.03
N ASP A 725 -19.86 -0.51 -18.84
CA ASP A 725 -19.22 0.72 -18.37
C ASP A 725 -20.22 1.87 -18.42
N PHE A 726 -20.52 2.47 -17.28
CA PHE A 726 -21.44 3.59 -17.13
C PHE A 726 -20.67 4.91 -16.96
N ASN A 727 -20.93 5.83 -17.88
CA ASN A 727 -20.45 7.20 -17.87
C ASN A 727 -21.60 8.20 -17.64
N THR A 728 -21.25 9.45 -17.31
CA THR A 728 -22.22 10.52 -17.04
C THR A 728 -22.96 11.01 -18.29
N ALA A 729 -24.21 11.45 -18.10
CA ALA A 729 -24.97 12.30 -19.02
C ALA A 729 -25.14 13.73 -18.45
N THR A 730 -25.98 14.55 -19.10
CA THR A 730 -26.26 15.95 -18.71
C THR A 730 -26.71 16.09 -17.25
N PHE A 731 -27.60 15.24 -16.78
CA PHE A 731 -27.96 15.08 -15.36
C PHE A 731 -27.67 13.64 -14.90
N GLY A 732 -26.39 13.27 -14.97
CA GLY A 732 -25.89 11.94 -14.63
C GLY A 732 -25.05 11.88 -13.34
N GLY A 733 -24.06 10.99 -13.34
CA GLY A 733 -23.20 10.71 -12.18
C GLY A 733 -22.22 11.81 -11.79
N ASN A 734 -21.99 12.82 -12.64
CA ASN A 734 -21.19 13.98 -12.25
C ASN A 734 -21.84 14.73 -11.08
N LEU A 735 -21.02 15.07 -10.09
CA LEU A 735 -21.40 15.89 -8.94
C LEU A 735 -20.61 17.21 -8.93
N PRO A 736 -21.16 18.30 -9.50
CA PRO A 736 -20.45 19.58 -9.62
C PRO A 736 -20.25 20.27 -8.26
N GLY A 737 -19.17 21.06 -8.14
CA GLY A 737 -18.81 21.80 -6.93
C GLY A 737 -18.08 20.97 -5.86
N VAL A 738 -18.44 19.69 -5.68
CA VAL A 738 -17.87 18.82 -4.64
C VAL A 738 -16.39 18.50 -4.88
N SER A 739 -15.96 18.43 -6.15
CA SER A 739 -14.57 18.13 -6.51
C SER A 739 -13.59 19.29 -6.26
N TRP A 740 -14.05 20.51 -5.97
CA TRP A 740 -13.18 21.68 -5.83
C TRP A 740 -12.19 21.58 -4.67
N GLU A 741 -12.61 20.95 -3.57
CA GLU A 741 -11.76 20.76 -2.37
C GLU A 741 -10.74 19.63 -2.57
N TRP A 742 -11.02 18.66 -3.45
CA TRP A 742 -10.26 17.41 -3.57
C TRP A 742 -8.74 17.58 -3.69
N PRO A 743 -8.21 18.48 -4.56
CA PRO A 743 -6.77 18.56 -4.76
C PRO A 743 -6.03 18.96 -3.48
N GLU A 744 -6.57 19.90 -2.69
CA GLU A 744 -5.98 20.39 -1.44
C GLU A 744 -6.43 19.63 -0.18
N ALA A 745 -7.38 18.70 -0.32
CA ALA A 745 -7.91 17.94 0.80
C ALA A 745 -6.88 16.95 1.37
N SER A 746 -6.90 16.79 2.70
CA SER A 746 -6.19 15.69 3.38
C SER A 746 -6.72 14.32 2.90
N TYR A 747 -5.94 13.25 3.06
CA TYR A 747 -6.36 11.89 2.67
C TYR A 747 -7.71 11.48 3.29
N LYS A 748 -7.90 11.73 4.59
CA LYS A 748 -9.18 11.46 5.27
C LYS A 748 -10.33 12.24 4.63
N ARG A 749 -10.11 13.51 4.29
CA ARG A 749 -11.13 14.34 3.67
C ARG A 749 -11.45 13.90 2.24
N ARG A 750 -10.45 13.42 1.48
CA ARG A 750 -10.68 12.78 0.16
C ARG A 750 -11.55 11.53 0.29
N GLU A 751 -11.35 10.69 1.31
CA GLU A 751 -12.22 9.52 1.55
C GLU A 751 -13.69 9.94 1.80
N GLU A 752 -13.91 11.02 2.55
CA GLU A 752 -15.25 11.59 2.78
C GLU A 752 -15.88 12.14 1.48
N ILE A 753 -15.11 12.87 0.67
CA ILE A 753 -15.57 13.40 -0.62
C ILE A 753 -15.93 12.24 -1.58
N ALA A 754 -15.10 11.20 -1.64
CA ALA A 754 -15.38 10.01 -2.45
C ALA A 754 -16.67 9.32 -2.00
N ARG A 755 -16.91 9.23 -0.68
CA ARG A 755 -18.16 8.70 -0.11
C ARG A 755 -19.37 9.56 -0.48
N GLU A 756 -19.24 10.88 -0.47
CA GLU A 756 -20.31 11.79 -0.91
C GLU A 756 -20.70 11.57 -2.37
N ILE A 757 -19.70 11.46 -3.26
CA ILE A 757 -19.92 11.18 -4.69
C ILE A 757 -20.52 9.78 -4.89
N GLU A 758 -20.07 8.77 -4.15
CA GLU A 758 -20.66 7.43 -4.16
C GLU A 758 -22.14 7.46 -3.73
N ASN A 759 -22.45 8.15 -2.63
CA ASN A 759 -23.81 8.28 -2.13
C ASN A 759 -24.72 8.98 -3.15
N TYR A 760 -24.22 10.04 -3.82
CA TYR A 760 -24.94 10.68 -4.90
C TYR A 760 -25.27 9.71 -6.05
N HIS A 761 -24.30 8.90 -6.49
CA HIS A 761 -24.53 7.87 -7.51
C HIS A 761 -25.55 6.83 -7.04
N ARG A 762 -25.41 6.29 -5.83
CA ARG A 762 -26.34 5.30 -5.27
C ARG A 762 -27.77 5.83 -5.22
N GLY A 763 -27.94 7.06 -4.76
CA GLY A 763 -29.25 7.70 -4.70
C GLY A 763 -29.80 8.01 -6.09
N LEU A 764 -28.98 8.41 -7.06
CA LEU A 764 -29.43 8.66 -8.44
C LEU A 764 -29.94 7.38 -9.09
N LEU A 765 -29.17 6.29 -8.96
CA LEU A 765 -29.56 4.99 -9.51
C LEU A 765 -30.82 4.44 -8.83
N HIS A 766 -31.01 4.72 -7.54
CA HIS A 766 -32.23 4.38 -6.82
C HIS A 766 -33.43 5.23 -7.27
N PHE A 767 -33.25 6.55 -7.39
CA PHE A 767 -34.26 7.48 -7.89
C PHE A 767 -34.75 7.04 -9.28
N LEU A 768 -33.84 6.79 -10.22
CA LEU A 768 -34.14 6.32 -11.57
C LEU A 768 -34.84 4.95 -11.60
N ALA A 769 -34.69 4.13 -10.56
CA ALA A 769 -35.34 2.83 -10.48
C ALA A 769 -36.75 2.88 -9.84
N THR A 770 -37.06 3.91 -9.04
CA THR A 770 -38.18 3.86 -8.09
C THR A 770 -39.13 5.05 -8.13
N ASP A 771 -38.69 6.26 -8.51
CA ASP A 771 -39.55 7.44 -8.46
C ASP A 771 -40.65 7.37 -9.54
N PRO A 772 -41.93 7.62 -9.18
CA PRO A 772 -43.05 7.54 -10.11
C PRO A 772 -42.96 8.52 -11.29
N ARG A 773 -42.22 9.63 -11.14
CA ARG A 773 -42.03 10.64 -12.20
C ARG A 773 -41.05 10.16 -13.28
N VAL A 774 -40.21 9.18 -13.00
CA VAL A 774 -39.27 8.61 -13.99
C VAL A 774 -40.02 7.69 -14.96
N PRO A 775 -39.88 7.79 -16.29
CA PRO A 775 -40.63 6.95 -17.22
C PRO A 775 -40.43 5.45 -16.99
N GLU A 776 -41.48 4.65 -17.21
CA GLU A 776 -41.44 3.20 -16.96
C GLU A 776 -40.34 2.47 -17.75
N PRO A 777 -40.06 2.79 -19.03
CA PRO A 777 -38.93 2.19 -19.75
C PRO A 777 -37.58 2.41 -19.04
N VAL A 778 -37.34 3.60 -18.50
CA VAL A 778 -36.13 3.95 -17.74
C VAL A 778 -36.05 3.14 -16.44
N ARG A 779 -37.14 3.11 -15.65
CA ARG A 779 -37.18 2.35 -14.38
C ARG A 779 -36.93 0.87 -14.59
N ARG A 780 -37.61 0.28 -15.59
CA ARG A 780 -37.45 -1.13 -15.95
C ARG A 780 -36.02 -1.44 -16.36
N ASP A 781 -35.43 -0.59 -17.21
CA ASP A 781 -34.08 -0.81 -17.71
C ASP A 781 -33.02 -0.68 -16.60
N ARG A 782 -33.14 0.35 -15.76
CA ARG A 782 -32.25 0.56 -14.61
C ARG A 782 -32.21 -0.63 -13.66
N LYS A 783 -33.36 -1.29 -13.40
CA LYS A 783 -33.47 -2.47 -12.51
C LYS A 783 -32.72 -3.71 -13.01
N ARG A 784 -32.32 -3.75 -14.28
CA ARG A 784 -31.52 -4.85 -14.84
C ARG A 784 -30.08 -4.84 -14.34
N PHE A 785 -29.57 -3.69 -13.89
CA PHE A 785 -28.17 -3.51 -13.56
C PHE A 785 -27.91 -3.56 -12.04
N GLY A 786 -26.86 -4.26 -11.65
CA GLY A 786 -26.34 -4.35 -10.28
C GLY A 786 -24.83 -4.19 -10.25
N LEU A 787 -24.21 -4.32 -9.08
CA LEU A 787 -22.76 -4.39 -8.97
C LEU A 787 -22.28 -5.79 -9.39
N PRO A 788 -21.18 -5.89 -10.15
CA PRO A 788 -20.56 -7.17 -10.46
C PRO A 788 -20.14 -7.93 -9.20
N ALA A 789 -20.20 -9.25 -9.24
CA ALA A 789 -19.79 -10.08 -8.12
C ALA A 789 -18.26 -10.17 -7.98
N ASP A 790 -17.55 -10.07 -9.11
CA ASP A 790 -16.13 -10.37 -9.30
C ASP A 790 -15.24 -9.15 -9.54
N GLU A 791 -15.79 -7.97 -9.82
CA GLU A 791 -15.04 -6.71 -9.75
C GLU A 791 -15.07 -6.14 -8.33
N PHE A 792 -14.00 -5.44 -7.96
CA PHE A 792 -13.93 -4.64 -6.73
C PHE A 792 -14.46 -5.35 -5.46
N PRO A 793 -13.97 -6.56 -5.14
CA PRO A 793 -14.52 -7.34 -4.03
C PRO A 793 -14.41 -6.61 -2.67
N GLU A 794 -13.36 -5.81 -2.46
CA GLU A 794 -13.09 -5.08 -1.22
C GLU A 794 -14.13 -4.00 -0.89
N THR A 795 -14.77 -3.43 -1.91
CA THR A 795 -15.80 -2.39 -1.81
C THR A 795 -17.21 -2.94 -2.04
N GLY A 796 -17.36 -4.27 -2.10
CA GLY A 796 -18.63 -4.93 -2.37
C GLY A 796 -19.09 -4.82 -3.84
N GLY A 797 -18.18 -4.53 -4.77
CA GLY A 797 -18.45 -4.37 -6.19
C GLY A 797 -18.47 -2.92 -6.69
N TRP A 798 -18.15 -1.94 -5.82
CA TRP A 798 -18.10 -0.52 -6.18
C TRP A 798 -16.69 -0.11 -6.66
N PRO A 799 -16.51 0.69 -7.71
CA PRO A 799 -15.16 1.05 -8.15
C PRO A 799 -14.35 1.78 -7.05
N HIS A 800 -13.06 1.47 -6.91
CA HIS A 800 -12.19 2.02 -5.86
C HIS A 800 -11.54 3.37 -6.25
N GLN A 801 -11.74 3.85 -7.48
CA GLN A 801 -11.10 5.06 -8.00
C GLN A 801 -12.14 6.06 -8.49
N LEU A 802 -12.06 7.30 -8.03
CA LEU A 802 -12.80 8.40 -8.65
C LEU A 802 -12.25 8.68 -10.04
N TYR A 803 -13.16 9.03 -10.96
CA TYR A 803 -12.78 9.54 -12.27
C TYR A 803 -12.36 11.01 -12.14
N ILE A 804 -11.11 11.21 -11.76
CA ILE A 804 -10.47 12.51 -11.57
C ILE A 804 -10.14 13.09 -12.94
N ARG A 805 -10.78 14.21 -13.25
CA ARG A 805 -10.64 14.85 -14.56
C ARG A 805 -9.62 15.97 -14.56
N GLU A 806 -9.32 16.56 -13.40
CA GLU A 806 -8.42 17.70 -13.29
C GLU A 806 -8.12 17.95 -11.83
N GLY A 807 -6.84 17.87 -11.45
CA GLY A 807 -6.35 18.28 -10.14
C GLY A 807 -5.58 19.59 -10.25
N ARG A 808 -4.44 19.67 -9.55
CA ARG A 808 -3.48 20.76 -9.75
C ARG A 808 -2.91 20.68 -11.18
N ARG A 809 -2.60 21.84 -11.75
CA ARG A 809 -1.83 21.94 -12.99
C ARG A 809 -0.55 22.72 -12.73
N MET A 810 0.60 22.14 -13.04
CA MET A 810 1.90 22.79 -12.90
C MET A 810 1.94 24.10 -13.69
N VAL A 811 2.74 25.07 -13.25
CA VAL A 811 3.03 26.30 -14.03
C VAL A 811 4.52 26.37 -14.29
N SER A 812 4.93 25.82 -15.44
CA SER A 812 6.33 25.77 -15.88
C SER A 812 6.69 26.86 -16.89
N SER A 813 7.88 26.78 -17.49
CA SER A 813 8.34 27.63 -18.60
C SER A 813 7.56 27.39 -19.90
N LEU A 814 7.00 26.20 -20.08
CA LEU A 814 6.04 25.89 -21.14
C LEU A 814 4.68 25.57 -20.51
N VAL A 815 3.66 26.37 -20.84
CA VAL A 815 2.25 26.07 -20.52
C VAL A 815 1.57 25.69 -21.84
N LEU A 816 1.04 24.47 -21.92
CA LEU A 816 0.25 24.07 -23.08
C LEU A 816 -1.13 24.74 -23.04
N THR A 817 -1.55 25.29 -24.17
CA THR A 817 -2.75 26.14 -24.29
C THR A 817 -3.67 25.67 -25.41
N GLU A 818 -4.86 26.26 -25.49
CA GLU A 818 -5.79 26.14 -26.61
C GLU A 818 -5.06 26.35 -27.95
N GLN A 819 -4.11 27.29 -28.02
CA GLN A 819 -3.32 27.55 -29.24
C GLN A 819 -2.58 26.30 -29.74
N HIS A 820 -2.00 25.53 -28.82
CA HIS A 820 -1.31 24.28 -29.12
C HIS A 820 -2.29 23.19 -29.52
N THR A 821 -3.36 23.01 -28.74
CA THR A 821 -4.32 21.92 -28.99
C THR A 821 -5.14 22.14 -30.26
N PHE A 822 -5.32 23.39 -30.71
CA PHE A 822 -6.00 23.75 -31.96
C PHE A 822 -5.04 23.92 -33.14
N GLY A 823 -3.74 23.65 -32.97
CA GLY A 823 -2.74 23.66 -34.05
C GLY A 823 -2.34 25.05 -34.56
N ARG A 824 -2.60 26.09 -33.76
CA ARG A 824 -2.18 27.47 -34.06
C ARG A 824 -0.72 27.70 -33.65
N GLU A 825 -0.25 26.95 -32.65
CA GLU A 825 1.14 26.89 -32.20
C GLU A 825 1.61 25.44 -32.10
N VAL A 826 2.92 25.23 -32.20
CA VAL A 826 3.55 23.91 -32.11
C VAL A 826 4.46 23.87 -30.89
N ALA A 827 4.19 22.93 -29.99
CA ALA A 827 5.00 22.77 -28.78
C ALA A 827 6.41 22.25 -29.14
N PRO A 828 7.48 22.90 -28.67
CA PRO A 828 8.85 22.46 -28.96
C PRO A 828 9.16 21.14 -28.25
N HIS A 829 10.15 20.41 -28.78
CA HIS A 829 10.71 19.20 -28.15
C HIS A 829 9.63 18.16 -27.81
N SER A 830 8.87 17.76 -28.83
CA SER A 830 7.79 16.77 -28.70
C SER A 830 8.28 15.50 -27.99
N ILE A 831 7.56 15.12 -26.94
CA ILE A 831 7.72 13.86 -26.20
C ILE A 831 6.54 12.93 -26.43
N GLY A 832 5.49 13.37 -27.14
CA GLY A 832 4.31 12.56 -27.40
C GLY A 832 3.24 13.39 -28.08
N LEU A 833 2.10 12.76 -28.38
CA LEU A 833 1.00 13.39 -29.08
C LEU A 833 -0.31 13.32 -28.27
N GLY A 834 -1.04 14.45 -28.24
CA GLY A 834 -2.42 14.51 -27.78
C GLY A 834 -3.39 14.42 -28.97
N SER A 835 -4.40 13.56 -28.91
CA SER A 835 -5.30 13.31 -30.05
C SER A 835 -6.81 13.46 -29.75
N TYR A 836 -7.20 13.68 -28.50
CA TYR A 836 -8.61 13.81 -28.11
C TYR A 836 -9.16 15.24 -28.22
N GLY A 837 -10.48 15.38 -28.33
CA GLY A 837 -11.16 16.69 -28.35
C GLY A 837 -11.13 17.41 -26.99
N THR A 838 -11.60 18.65 -26.94
CA THR A 838 -11.75 19.39 -25.68
C THR A 838 -13.04 18.95 -25.00
N ASP A 839 -12.91 18.25 -23.86
CA ASP A 839 -14.03 17.78 -23.04
C ASP A 839 -13.90 18.28 -21.59
N VAL A 840 -14.44 19.48 -21.36
CA VAL A 840 -14.62 20.07 -20.03
C VAL A 840 -15.99 19.69 -19.51
N HIS A 841 -16.07 19.08 -18.33
CA HIS A 841 -17.35 18.85 -17.65
C HIS A 841 -17.76 20.06 -16.83
N GLU A 842 -19.06 20.21 -16.55
CA GLU A 842 -19.57 21.33 -15.74
C GLU A 842 -18.79 21.46 -14.42
N ILE A 843 -18.47 22.70 -14.05
CA ILE A 843 -17.69 23.02 -12.86
C ILE A 843 -18.64 23.20 -11.67
N ARG A 844 -19.76 23.89 -11.93
CA ARG A 844 -20.87 24.15 -11.00
C ARG A 844 -22.18 24.38 -11.77
N ARG A 845 -23.30 24.29 -11.05
CA ARG A 845 -24.62 24.71 -11.52
C ARG A 845 -25.01 25.98 -10.79
N ILE A 846 -25.48 26.99 -11.51
CA ILE A 846 -25.81 28.31 -10.97
C ILE A 846 -27.13 28.83 -11.55
N VAL A 847 -27.65 29.92 -10.98
CA VAL A 847 -28.76 30.67 -11.58
C VAL A 847 -28.20 31.75 -12.50
N LYS A 848 -28.60 31.72 -13.77
CA LYS A 848 -28.33 32.79 -14.74
C LYS A 848 -29.57 32.98 -15.60
N ASP A 849 -29.99 34.22 -15.81
CA ASP A 849 -31.18 34.57 -16.58
C ASP A 849 -32.46 33.85 -16.09
N GLY A 850 -32.57 33.63 -14.77
CA GLY A 850 -33.72 32.99 -14.13
C GLY A 850 -33.78 31.46 -14.23
N VAL A 851 -32.77 30.82 -14.83
CA VAL A 851 -32.75 29.37 -15.07
C VAL A 851 -31.45 28.72 -14.56
N VAL A 852 -31.48 27.41 -14.37
CA VAL A 852 -30.28 26.62 -14.07
C VAL A 852 -29.34 26.68 -15.27
N THR A 853 -28.09 27.08 -15.02
CA THR A 853 -27.01 27.12 -16.00
C THR A 853 -25.83 26.30 -15.52
N ARG A 854 -25.32 25.41 -16.39
CA ARG A 854 -24.16 24.56 -16.15
C ARG A 854 -22.89 25.29 -16.59
N GLU A 855 -22.24 25.94 -15.64
CA GLU A 855 -21.10 26.82 -15.91
C GLU A 855 -19.83 26.00 -16.17
N GLY A 856 -19.06 26.43 -17.18
CA GLY A 856 -17.78 25.83 -17.57
C GLY A 856 -17.87 24.56 -18.42
N LYS A 857 -19.07 24.01 -18.71
CA LYS A 857 -19.20 22.88 -19.63
C LYS A 857 -18.76 23.30 -21.05
N VAL A 858 -17.74 22.63 -21.58
CA VAL A 858 -17.28 22.78 -22.97
C VAL A 858 -17.18 21.38 -23.57
N ALA A 859 -17.85 21.16 -24.69
CA ALA A 859 -17.75 19.90 -25.45
C ALA A 859 -17.56 20.24 -26.93
N GLY A 860 -16.35 20.00 -27.44
CA GLY A 860 -15.99 20.36 -28.81
C GLY A 860 -14.78 19.59 -29.35
N GLY A 861 -14.65 19.60 -30.68
CA GLY A 861 -13.40 19.19 -31.32
C GLY A 861 -12.35 20.30 -31.24
N ARG A 862 -11.17 20.05 -31.81
CA ARG A 862 -10.05 21.01 -31.84
C ARG A 862 -10.09 21.90 -33.08
N GLY A 863 -11.27 22.43 -33.41
CA GLY A 863 -11.47 23.18 -34.66
C GLY A 863 -11.19 22.38 -35.94
N GLY A 864 -11.28 21.05 -35.88
CA GLY A 864 -10.91 20.15 -36.99
C GLY A 864 -9.43 19.76 -37.05
N PHE A 865 -8.60 20.23 -36.11
CA PHE A 865 -7.18 19.91 -36.06
C PHE A 865 -6.89 18.46 -35.59
N GLY A 866 -5.87 17.87 -36.22
CA GLY A 866 -5.38 16.52 -35.93
C GLY A 866 -4.60 16.43 -34.61
N PRO A 867 -3.91 15.31 -34.37
CA PRO A 867 -3.07 15.16 -33.19
C PRO A 867 -1.99 16.24 -33.09
N TYR A 868 -1.73 16.73 -31.88
CA TYR A 868 -0.81 17.83 -31.59
C TYR A 868 0.34 17.37 -30.68
N GLN A 869 1.44 18.10 -30.69
CA GLN A 869 2.63 17.77 -29.91
C GLN A 869 2.50 18.20 -28.44
N ILE A 870 2.99 17.36 -27.54
CA ILE A 870 3.21 17.66 -26.13
C ILE A 870 4.71 17.89 -25.97
N GLY A 871 5.10 19.10 -25.60
CA GLY A 871 6.51 19.48 -25.45
C GLY A 871 7.09 19.06 -24.09
N TYR A 872 8.39 18.71 -24.08
CA TYR A 872 9.09 18.28 -22.86
C TYR A 872 8.99 19.28 -21.71
N GLY A 873 9.06 20.58 -22.01
CA GLY A 873 8.95 21.66 -21.02
C GLY A 873 7.65 21.64 -20.20
N ALA A 874 6.61 20.96 -20.68
CA ALA A 874 5.33 20.87 -19.99
C ALA A 874 5.35 19.89 -18.81
N ILE A 875 6.29 18.92 -18.79
CA ILE A 875 6.36 17.89 -17.74
C ILE A 875 7.51 18.08 -16.74
N ILE A 876 8.24 19.19 -16.85
CA ILE A 876 9.33 19.55 -15.93
C ILE A 876 9.01 20.87 -15.23
N PRO A 877 9.30 21.02 -13.93
CA PRO A 877 9.16 22.30 -13.23
C PRO A 877 10.28 23.26 -13.63
N LYS A 878 10.19 24.52 -13.19
CA LYS A 878 11.30 25.47 -13.34
C LYS A 878 12.50 24.98 -12.53
N ALA A 879 13.71 25.15 -13.06
CA ALA A 879 14.94 24.74 -12.37
C ALA A 879 15.11 25.41 -10.99
N SER A 880 14.61 26.65 -10.84
CA SER A 880 14.60 27.38 -9.57
C SER A 880 13.65 26.82 -8.51
N GLU A 881 12.76 25.89 -8.88
CA GLU A 881 11.76 25.30 -7.98
C GLU A 881 12.13 23.87 -7.63
N CYS A 882 12.42 23.03 -8.64
CA CYS A 882 12.81 21.64 -8.40
C CYS A 882 13.63 21.07 -9.56
N GLU A 883 14.80 20.49 -9.29
CA GLU A 883 15.74 20.09 -10.36
C GLU A 883 15.69 18.61 -10.75
N ASN A 884 15.08 17.75 -9.92
CA ASN A 884 15.05 16.30 -10.10
C ASN A 884 13.64 15.71 -9.99
N LEU A 885 12.62 16.46 -10.42
CA LEU A 885 11.21 16.05 -10.43
C LEU A 885 10.62 16.19 -11.84
N LEU A 886 9.85 15.19 -12.29
CA LEU A 886 8.98 15.28 -13.46
C LEU A 886 7.52 15.08 -13.07
N VAL A 887 6.58 15.72 -13.77
CA VAL A 887 5.15 15.74 -13.45
C VAL A 887 4.34 15.46 -14.71
N THR A 888 3.59 14.36 -14.74
CA THR A 888 3.06 13.83 -16.02
C THR A 888 1.54 13.85 -16.16
N PHE A 889 0.77 13.73 -15.07
CA PHE A 889 -0.68 13.99 -15.12
C PHE A 889 -0.96 15.46 -14.87
N ALA A 890 -0.51 15.98 -13.72
CA ALA A 890 -0.60 17.39 -13.30
C ALA A 890 0.36 18.32 -14.09
N LEU A 891 0.63 17.99 -15.36
CA LEU A 891 1.55 18.71 -16.23
C LEU A 891 1.12 20.17 -16.45
N SER A 892 2.04 20.94 -17.02
CA SER A 892 1.88 22.37 -17.24
C SER A 892 0.99 22.68 -18.45
N ALA A 893 -0.28 23.00 -18.15
CA ALA A 893 -1.29 23.35 -19.14
C ALA A 893 -2.36 24.29 -18.56
N SER A 894 -2.91 25.13 -19.42
CA SER A 894 -4.18 25.83 -19.18
C SER A 894 -5.33 24.83 -18.94
N HIS A 895 -6.39 25.27 -18.27
CA HIS A 895 -7.60 24.46 -18.06
C HIS A 895 -8.17 23.88 -19.37
N THR A 896 -8.29 24.72 -20.43
CA THR A 896 -8.84 24.29 -21.72
C THR A 896 -7.97 23.24 -22.40
N ALA A 897 -6.65 23.43 -22.43
CA ALA A 897 -5.74 22.46 -23.04
C ALA A 897 -5.72 21.14 -22.27
N PHE A 898 -5.72 21.22 -20.93
CA PHE A 898 -5.70 20.05 -20.05
C PHE A 898 -6.87 19.10 -20.35
N ALA A 899 -8.06 19.65 -20.61
CA ALA A 899 -9.26 18.90 -20.94
C ALA A 899 -9.14 18.05 -22.23
N SER A 900 -8.16 18.33 -23.08
CA SER A 900 -7.80 17.51 -24.25
C SER A 900 -6.62 16.55 -23.96
N ILE A 901 -5.66 16.98 -23.14
CA ILE A 901 -4.40 16.25 -22.90
C ILE A 901 -4.57 15.06 -21.95
N ARG A 902 -5.41 15.18 -20.90
CA ARG A 902 -5.52 14.30 -19.72
C ARG A 902 -5.89 12.82 -19.95
N MET A 903 -6.03 12.37 -21.19
CA MET A 903 -6.51 11.01 -21.48
C MET A 903 -5.49 9.96 -21.03
N GLU A 904 -5.94 8.85 -20.44
CA GLU A 904 -5.07 7.78 -19.90
C GLU A 904 -3.97 7.31 -20.89
N PRO A 905 -4.23 7.09 -22.19
CA PRO A 905 -3.16 6.71 -23.12
C PRO A 905 -2.09 7.80 -23.29
N VAL A 906 -2.48 9.07 -23.28
CA VAL A 906 -1.56 10.20 -23.37
C VAL A 906 -0.76 10.36 -22.08
N PHE A 907 -1.42 10.11 -20.94
CA PHE A 907 -0.77 10.10 -19.63
C PHE A 907 0.28 8.98 -19.52
N MET A 908 0.01 7.78 -20.03
CA MET A 908 1.02 6.71 -20.16
C MET A 908 2.21 7.15 -21.04
N VAL A 909 1.94 7.78 -22.20
CA VAL A 909 2.99 8.25 -23.13
C VAL A 909 3.89 9.32 -22.49
N THR A 910 3.30 10.30 -21.82
CA THR A 910 4.08 11.34 -21.10
C THR A 910 4.87 10.75 -19.93
N SER A 911 4.34 9.72 -19.27
CA SER A 911 5.01 9.03 -18.16
C SER A 911 6.17 8.14 -18.62
N GLN A 912 6.05 7.43 -19.75
CA GLN A 912 7.19 6.77 -20.38
C GLN A 912 8.28 7.78 -20.73
N SER A 913 7.88 8.93 -21.28
CA SER A 913 8.82 10.01 -21.63
C SER A 913 9.56 10.55 -20.43
N ALA A 914 8.85 10.76 -19.31
CA ALA A 914 9.44 11.24 -18.08
C ALA A 914 10.46 10.26 -17.50
N ALA A 915 10.18 8.95 -17.52
CA ALA A 915 11.10 7.92 -17.06
C ALA A 915 12.37 7.84 -17.92
N THR A 916 12.24 8.01 -19.24
CA THR A 916 13.39 8.10 -20.14
C THR A 916 14.22 9.33 -19.84
N ALA A 917 13.59 10.50 -19.66
CA ALA A 917 14.29 11.73 -19.32
C ALA A 917 14.97 11.66 -17.95
N ALA A 918 14.32 11.10 -16.92
CA ALA A 918 14.93 10.84 -15.62
C ALA A 918 16.17 9.95 -15.74
N SER A 919 16.08 8.88 -16.54
CA SER A 919 17.20 7.97 -16.77
C SER A 919 18.37 8.64 -17.49
N LEU A 920 18.10 9.51 -18.47
CA LEU A 920 19.13 10.29 -19.15
C LEU A 920 19.75 11.35 -18.23
N ALA A 921 18.94 12.02 -17.40
CA ALA A 921 19.43 12.98 -16.42
C ALA A 921 20.38 12.33 -15.38
N ILE A 922 20.12 11.07 -15.01
CA ILE A 922 21.03 10.29 -14.14
C ILE A 922 22.34 9.97 -14.86
N GLU A 923 22.30 9.58 -16.14
CA GLU A 923 23.48 9.36 -16.98
C GLU A 923 24.32 10.62 -17.19
N GLU A 924 23.66 11.76 -17.34
CA GLU A 924 24.26 13.05 -17.58
C GLU A 924 24.67 13.76 -16.28
N GLU A 925 24.37 13.17 -15.12
CA GLU A 925 24.59 13.74 -13.78
C GLU A 925 24.04 15.17 -13.63
N GLY A 926 22.89 15.43 -14.26
CA GLY A 926 22.33 16.77 -14.42
C GLY A 926 20.89 16.92 -13.94
N PRO A 927 20.38 18.16 -13.88
CA PRO A 927 18.98 18.43 -13.60
C PRO A 927 18.10 18.06 -14.80
N VAL A 928 16.83 17.73 -14.58
CA VAL A 928 15.90 17.31 -15.64
C VAL A 928 15.69 18.39 -16.70
N GLN A 929 15.91 19.66 -16.35
CA GLN A 929 15.81 20.80 -17.26
C GLN A 929 16.96 20.86 -18.29
N GLN A 930 18.06 20.13 -18.08
CA GLN A 930 19.24 20.12 -18.96
C GLN A 930 19.35 18.85 -19.83
N VAL A 931 18.38 17.95 -19.74
CA VAL A 931 18.34 16.73 -20.56
C VAL A 931 18.42 17.08 -22.04
N ASN A 932 19.34 16.43 -22.76
CA ASN A 932 19.47 16.62 -24.20
C ASN A 932 18.21 16.10 -24.92
N CYS A 933 17.40 17.02 -25.44
CA CYS A 933 16.12 16.69 -26.08
C CYS A 933 16.29 15.84 -27.35
N GLU A 934 17.38 15.97 -28.10
CA GLU A 934 17.63 15.15 -29.29
C GLU A 934 17.91 13.69 -28.88
N ARG A 935 18.72 13.48 -27.82
CA ARG A 935 18.97 12.15 -27.26
C ARG A 935 17.69 11.54 -26.70
N LEU A 936 16.89 12.34 -25.98
CA LEU A 936 15.59 11.91 -25.46
C LEU A 936 14.68 11.45 -26.60
N GLN A 937 14.47 12.27 -27.62
CA GLN A 937 13.62 11.93 -28.76
C GLN A 937 14.12 10.71 -29.53
N ALA A 938 15.43 10.58 -29.75
CA ALA A 938 16.03 9.41 -30.39
C ALA A 938 15.74 8.12 -29.60
N ARG A 939 15.87 8.17 -28.27
CA ARG A 939 15.55 7.03 -27.41
C ARG A 939 14.05 6.69 -27.45
N LEU A 940 13.17 7.68 -27.35
CA LEU A 940 11.72 7.46 -27.41
C LEU A 940 11.27 6.85 -28.74
N LEU A 941 11.87 7.26 -29.87
CA LEU A 941 11.61 6.65 -31.18
C LEU A 941 12.08 5.20 -31.24
N THR A 942 13.23 4.88 -30.64
CA THR A 942 13.72 3.50 -30.52
C THR A 942 12.77 2.63 -29.68
N ASP A 943 12.21 3.20 -28.62
CA ASP A 943 11.20 2.52 -27.78
C ASP A 943 9.79 2.52 -28.41
N GLY A 944 9.65 2.92 -29.68
CA GLY A 944 8.42 2.82 -30.46
C GLY A 944 7.38 3.91 -30.16
N GLN A 945 7.77 5.02 -29.54
CA GLN A 945 6.89 6.16 -29.29
C GLN A 945 6.65 7.00 -30.55
N VAL A 946 5.53 7.72 -30.58
CA VAL A 946 5.15 8.57 -31.71
C VAL A 946 5.31 10.03 -31.30
N LEU A 947 6.18 10.77 -31.98
CA LEU A 947 6.52 12.16 -31.65
C LEU A 947 6.03 13.17 -32.69
N GLN A 948 5.66 12.69 -33.87
CA GLN A 948 5.13 13.47 -34.99
C GLN A 948 3.99 12.70 -35.63
N PHE A 949 2.94 13.40 -36.03
CA PHE A 949 1.82 12.79 -36.74
C PHE A 949 2.09 12.87 -38.25
N PRO A 950 1.93 11.75 -39.00
CA PRO A 950 2.26 11.67 -40.43
C PRO A 950 1.26 12.40 -41.34
#